data_AF-A0A292QM40-F1
#
_entry.id   AF-A0A292QM40-F1
#
_cell.length_a   1.000
_cell.length_b   1.000
_cell.length_c   1.000
_cell.angle_alpha   90.00
_cell.angle_beta   90.00
_cell.angle_gamma   90.00
#
_symmetry.space_group_name_H-M   'P 1'
#
loop_
_entity.id
_entity.type
_entity.pdbx_description
1 polymer ?
#
loop_
_entity_poly.entity_id
_entity_poly.type
_entity_poly.pdbx_seq_one_letter_code
_entity_poly.pdbx_strand_id
1 'polypeptide(L)'
;MQNNFICDRNLCTGCTACFNKCPVSAIKMEENDEGFLYPVIDENLCINCGLCKKVCPVNNVNACVNTEESLQYIAAAPDNVRKISSSGGMFNIVATYVLNSGGYVCGVVYDDNMNAVHILTNNKQDVLRMSGSKYVQSYTGNCFQQIKEKLDNNIKVLFTGCPCQVAGLKQYLNKEYENLITMDLICHGTPSPELFIKFLKEEYPNEKVLDVNFRYKKDNWGTEYNIVTKTDSGIYSNKINDHIYTKAFAHNMCLRISCTECQFAQKQRTGDFTIGDAWGANKIFKAKKLYKDKKGASILLVNNSKAKNIFDELKKEFKQVIPVKNYSQPNMQYPSTKHPSRDDFFEKNKTMTFKKAFEETFCSKKNVAILNHCWENCNFGAVLTGYALNKVCKLLGYNAQTINYNFGNEMSENYIQNSLFDDFKRKYIDFTMPVRNYVEFEYLNNYFDNFIVGSDQVWRYQIITKDNLEYFFLNFAKPEKNIISCAASFGIYDIDSELNVKYTKNATIKDLYIKYLKNFDSISIREENGVEYCKKLGLNASLILDPVFLITKKDWEKLTDEDKSPKEFHKVAHYIINSNQTESTVNLAKQIITDIQIDDFIKLNSKDMSIQNWLWQLNNCEFFVTDSFHGCCFAIIFNKQFVCVNSNTKILARMESLFKMLGIENRLYKNFDEIDYEIIKQKINYEKVNKKIEEYSLFSKEWLVNALNKNITDDVIKSKIKIKNEIRNINKEYAKKHRFKYFIKYLSYTSKYLLSVSKKQKQHNKFKKDLFKLRHKHLKYIQ
;
A
#
# COMPACT_ATOMS: atom_id res chain seq x y z
N MET A 1 -24.44 -16.74 -17.06
CA MET A 1 -24.58 -15.29 -17.26
C MET A 1 -23.22 -14.75 -17.69
N GLN A 2 -23.05 -14.36 -18.95
CA GLN A 2 -21.77 -13.82 -19.43
C GLN A 2 -21.51 -12.45 -18.79
N ASN A 3 -20.26 -12.18 -18.43
CA ASN A 3 -19.81 -10.98 -17.72
C ASN A 3 -20.08 -9.68 -18.53
N ASN A 4 -21.20 -9.00 -18.25
CA ASN A 4 -21.57 -7.68 -18.79
C ASN A 4 -20.82 -6.51 -18.12
N PHE A 5 -19.65 -6.76 -17.53
CA PHE A 5 -18.82 -5.69 -16.96
C PHE A 5 -18.03 -4.98 -18.04
N ILE A 6 -18.08 -3.64 -18.05
CA ILE A 6 -17.31 -2.78 -18.96
C ILE A 6 -15.80 -2.86 -18.66
N CYS A 7 -15.46 -2.88 -17.38
CA CYS A 7 -14.14 -3.13 -16.81
C CYS A 7 -14.33 -3.66 -15.38
N ASP A 8 -13.24 -4.02 -14.69
CA ASP A 8 -13.30 -4.32 -13.25
C ASP A 8 -13.94 -3.15 -12.50
N ARG A 9 -14.96 -3.44 -11.68
CA ARG A 9 -15.72 -2.45 -10.93
C ARG A 9 -14.81 -1.66 -9.98
N ASN A 10 -13.83 -2.30 -9.35
CA ASN A 10 -12.91 -1.63 -8.44
C ASN A 10 -11.92 -0.71 -9.16
N LEU A 11 -11.67 -0.93 -10.45
CA LEU A 11 -10.77 -0.12 -11.27
C LEU A 11 -11.49 0.93 -12.12
N CYS A 12 -12.78 0.77 -12.42
CA CYS A 12 -13.60 1.77 -13.10
C CYS A 12 -13.34 3.13 -12.48
N THR A 13 -13.15 4.22 -13.26
CA THR A 13 -12.79 5.58 -12.77
C THR A 13 -13.97 6.57 -12.73
N GLY A 14 -15.16 6.17 -13.20
CA GLY A 14 -16.33 7.07 -13.31
C GLY A 14 -16.17 8.19 -14.37
N CYS A 15 -15.23 8.06 -15.32
CA CYS A 15 -14.90 9.11 -16.30
C CYS A 15 -15.94 9.35 -17.41
N THR A 16 -17.07 8.64 -17.41
CA THR A 16 -18.18 8.72 -18.38
C THR A 16 -17.83 8.45 -19.85
N ALA A 17 -16.63 7.94 -20.18
CA ALA A 17 -16.26 7.63 -21.57
C ALA A 17 -17.19 6.58 -22.21
N CYS A 18 -17.55 5.52 -21.47
CA CYS A 18 -18.47 4.48 -21.93
C CYS A 18 -19.89 5.02 -22.14
N PHE A 19 -20.37 5.88 -21.24
CA PHE A 19 -21.63 6.58 -21.35
C PHE A 19 -21.69 7.42 -22.64
N ASN A 20 -20.67 8.26 -22.88
CA ASN A 20 -20.63 9.13 -24.07
C ASN A 20 -20.52 8.36 -25.39
N LYS A 21 -19.85 7.20 -25.39
CA LYS A 21 -19.61 6.40 -26.61
C LYS A 21 -20.78 5.50 -27.00
N CYS A 22 -21.76 5.29 -26.12
CA CYS A 22 -22.86 4.37 -26.38
C CYS A 22 -23.75 4.92 -27.51
N PRO A 23 -23.87 4.23 -28.66
CA PRO A 23 -24.62 4.76 -29.81
C PRO A 23 -26.14 4.70 -29.64
N VAL A 24 -26.61 3.88 -28.70
CA VAL A 24 -28.03 3.61 -28.42
C VAL A 24 -28.45 4.07 -27.03
N SER A 25 -27.60 4.87 -26.36
CA SER A 25 -27.86 5.42 -25.02
C SER A 25 -28.26 4.37 -23.96
N ALA A 26 -27.79 3.13 -24.13
CA ALA A 26 -28.06 2.01 -23.21
C ALA A 26 -27.27 2.09 -21.90
N ILE A 27 -26.49 3.15 -21.64
CA ILE A 27 -25.68 3.28 -20.43
C ILE A 27 -26.18 4.48 -19.64
N LYS A 28 -26.43 4.30 -18.35
CA LYS A 28 -26.67 5.37 -17.38
C LYS A 28 -25.55 5.40 -16.36
N MET A 29 -25.30 6.57 -15.78
CA MET A 29 -24.36 6.72 -14.67
C MET A 29 -25.19 6.81 -13.39
N GLU A 30 -25.10 5.80 -12.53
CA GLU A 30 -25.90 5.68 -11.31
C GLU A 30 -25.00 5.63 -10.08
N GLU A 31 -25.44 6.23 -8.98
CA GLU A 31 -24.69 6.25 -7.72
C GLU A 31 -24.71 4.85 -7.09
N ASN A 32 -23.57 4.41 -6.56
CA ASN A 32 -23.53 3.27 -5.67
C ASN A 32 -23.77 3.70 -4.21
N ASP A 33 -23.69 2.73 -3.31
CA ASP A 33 -23.82 2.88 -1.86
C ASP A 33 -22.69 3.67 -1.17
N GLU A 34 -21.65 4.06 -1.91
CA GLU A 34 -20.59 4.97 -1.47
C GLU A 34 -20.74 6.38 -2.08
N GLY A 35 -21.80 6.63 -2.86
CA GLY A 35 -22.06 7.92 -3.50
C GLY A 35 -21.23 8.19 -4.76
N PHE A 36 -20.64 7.17 -5.37
CA PHE A 36 -19.88 7.29 -6.61
C PHE A 36 -20.68 6.83 -7.82
N LEU A 37 -20.58 7.55 -8.94
CA LEU A 37 -21.24 7.17 -10.18
C LEU A 37 -20.53 6.00 -10.88
N TYR A 38 -21.30 4.97 -11.23
CA TYR A 38 -20.88 3.81 -12.03
C TYR A 38 -21.77 3.63 -13.26
N PRO A 39 -21.23 3.09 -14.37
CA PRO A 39 -22.04 2.80 -15.54
C PRO A 39 -22.93 1.57 -15.30
N VAL A 40 -24.22 1.72 -15.56
CA VAL A 40 -25.24 0.65 -15.55
C VAL A 40 -25.75 0.49 -16.97
N ILE A 41 -25.77 -0.75 -17.47
CA ILE A 41 -26.22 -1.08 -18.84
C ILE A 41 -27.69 -1.49 -18.78
N ASP A 42 -28.51 -0.86 -19.61
CA ASP A 42 -29.87 -1.30 -19.93
C ASP A 42 -29.79 -2.39 -21.01
N GLU A 43 -30.02 -3.64 -20.62
CA GLU A 43 -29.95 -4.81 -21.50
C GLU A 43 -31.01 -4.77 -22.61
N ASN A 44 -32.13 -4.06 -22.42
CA ASN A 44 -33.17 -3.96 -23.46
C ASN A 44 -32.76 -3.01 -24.58
N LEU A 45 -31.89 -2.03 -24.29
CA LEU A 45 -31.35 -1.10 -25.27
C LEU A 45 -30.00 -1.55 -25.84
N CYS A 46 -29.27 -2.41 -25.11
CA CYS A 46 -27.92 -2.80 -25.47
C CYS A 46 -27.88 -3.67 -26.73
N ILE A 47 -27.22 -3.16 -27.78
CA ILE A 47 -26.98 -3.91 -29.03
C ILE A 47 -25.69 -4.75 -29.01
N ASN A 48 -25.07 -4.96 -27.84
CA ASN A 48 -23.87 -5.78 -27.65
C ASN A 48 -22.66 -5.44 -28.56
N CYS A 49 -22.53 -4.18 -29.00
CA CYS A 49 -21.45 -3.73 -29.90
C CYS A 49 -20.03 -3.73 -29.30
N GLY A 50 -19.91 -3.82 -27.96
CA GLY A 50 -18.62 -3.85 -27.26
C GLY A 50 -17.84 -2.52 -27.20
N LEU A 51 -18.38 -1.42 -27.74
CA LEU A 51 -17.71 -0.11 -27.78
C LEU A 51 -17.42 0.44 -26.38
N CYS A 52 -18.29 0.21 -25.41
CA CYS A 52 -18.11 0.63 -24.02
C CYS A 52 -16.86 0.02 -23.38
N LYS A 53 -16.56 -1.25 -23.68
CA LYS A 53 -15.34 -1.95 -23.21
C LYS A 53 -14.09 -1.37 -23.88
N LYS A 54 -14.17 -1.15 -25.21
CA LYS A 54 -13.05 -0.61 -26.01
C LYS A 54 -12.67 0.81 -25.62
N VAL A 55 -13.65 1.67 -25.32
CA VAL A 55 -13.41 3.08 -24.95
C VAL A 55 -12.98 3.26 -23.49
N CYS A 56 -13.11 2.23 -22.65
CA CYS A 56 -12.79 2.36 -21.24
C CYS A 56 -11.26 2.49 -21.06
N PRO A 57 -10.76 3.61 -20.51
CA PRO A 57 -9.32 3.86 -20.44
C PRO A 57 -8.60 2.91 -19.47
N VAL A 58 -9.33 2.28 -18.53
CA VAL A 58 -8.82 1.25 -17.61
C VAL A 58 -8.39 -0.02 -18.33
N ASN A 59 -9.07 -0.35 -19.44
CA ASN A 59 -8.75 -1.53 -20.24
C ASN A 59 -7.56 -1.28 -21.18
N ASN A 60 -7.13 -0.03 -21.37
CA ASN A 60 -6.06 0.33 -22.31
C ASN A 60 -5.24 1.55 -21.85
N VAL A 61 -4.68 1.47 -20.66
CA VAL A 61 -3.96 2.58 -20.00
C VAL A 61 -2.78 3.08 -20.83
N ASN A 62 -2.01 2.17 -21.42
CA ASN A 62 -0.80 2.50 -22.19
C ASN A 62 -1.11 3.34 -23.44
N ALA A 63 -2.29 3.16 -24.04
CA ALA A 63 -2.74 3.98 -25.18
C ALA A 63 -3.16 5.41 -24.78
N CYS A 64 -3.24 5.71 -23.48
CA CYS A 64 -3.72 6.99 -22.98
C CYS A 64 -2.60 7.91 -22.48
N VAL A 65 -1.37 7.42 -22.34
CA VAL A 65 -0.25 8.16 -21.76
C VAL A 65 0.75 8.60 -22.82
N ASN A 66 1.42 9.74 -22.58
CA ASN A 66 2.48 10.21 -23.45
C ASN A 66 3.72 9.31 -23.33
N THR A 67 4.37 9.05 -24.47
CA THR A 67 5.60 8.25 -24.55
C THR A 67 6.87 9.10 -24.37
N GLU A 68 6.79 10.39 -24.67
CA GLU A 68 7.89 11.35 -24.48
C GLU A 68 8.18 11.62 -23.00
N GLU A 69 9.45 11.93 -22.66
CA GLU A 69 9.79 12.39 -21.32
C GLU A 69 9.35 13.84 -21.12
N SER A 70 8.57 14.10 -20.07
CA SER A 70 8.08 15.44 -19.79
C SER A 70 9.20 16.44 -19.48
N LEU A 71 9.15 17.61 -20.13
CA LEU A 71 9.92 18.77 -19.68
C LEU A 71 9.31 19.32 -18.39
N GLN A 72 10.14 19.64 -17.41
CA GLN A 72 9.69 19.98 -16.06
C GLN A 72 10.08 21.41 -15.68
N TYR A 73 9.12 22.16 -15.14
CA TYR A 73 9.33 23.53 -14.72
C TYR A 73 8.66 23.84 -13.39
N ILE A 74 9.33 24.59 -12.52
CA ILE A 74 8.66 25.33 -11.46
C ILE A 74 8.21 26.67 -12.04
N ALA A 75 6.91 26.93 -12.01
CA ALA A 75 6.32 28.06 -12.71
C ALA A 75 5.34 28.85 -11.82
N ALA A 76 5.29 30.15 -12.09
CA ALA A 76 4.42 31.10 -11.40
C ALA A 76 3.81 32.08 -12.42
N ALA A 77 2.48 32.17 -12.41
CA ALA A 77 1.71 33.16 -13.14
C ALA A 77 1.87 34.58 -12.51
N PRO A 78 1.32 35.63 -13.12
CA PRO A 78 1.20 36.94 -12.47
C PRO A 78 0.46 36.86 -11.12
N ASP A 79 0.76 37.79 -10.21
CA ASP A 79 0.33 37.69 -8.80
C ASP A 79 -1.19 37.74 -8.62
N ASN A 80 -1.90 38.49 -9.46
CA ASN A 80 -3.38 38.52 -9.49
C ASN A 80 -3.96 37.14 -9.83
N VAL A 81 -3.35 36.42 -10.77
CA VAL A 81 -3.76 35.05 -11.15
C VAL A 81 -3.43 34.05 -10.04
N ARG A 82 -2.24 34.17 -9.42
CA ARG A 82 -1.81 33.30 -8.32
C ARG A 82 -2.73 33.42 -7.10
N LYS A 83 -3.26 34.61 -6.82
CA LYS A 83 -4.13 34.89 -5.66
C LYS A 83 -5.45 34.10 -5.71
N ILE A 84 -6.03 33.95 -6.89
CA ILE A 84 -7.29 33.21 -7.08
C ILE A 84 -7.08 31.71 -7.38
N SER A 85 -5.84 31.29 -7.59
CA SER A 85 -5.48 29.91 -7.92
C SER A 85 -5.05 29.14 -6.67
N SER A 86 -5.21 27.82 -6.65
CA SER A 86 -4.70 26.99 -5.53
C SER A 86 -3.18 26.98 -5.41
N SER A 87 -2.47 27.19 -6.53
CA SER A 87 -1.02 27.02 -6.63
C SER A 87 -0.37 28.13 -7.46
N GLY A 88 0.48 27.81 -8.44
CA GLY A 88 1.15 28.77 -9.31
C GLY A 88 0.30 29.42 -10.40
N GLY A 89 -0.95 28.97 -10.62
CA GLY A 89 -1.89 29.61 -11.56
C GLY A 89 -1.78 29.18 -13.03
N MET A 90 -1.22 27.99 -13.30
CA MET A 90 -0.96 27.48 -14.66
C MET A 90 -2.24 27.31 -15.50
N PHE A 91 -3.32 26.80 -14.90
CA PHE A 91 -4.61 26.64 -15.56
C PHE A 91 -5.08 27.92 -16.24
N ASN A 92 -5.07 29.03 -15.51
CA ASN A 92 -5.56 30.32 -15.99
C ASN A 92 -4.74 30.88 -17.16
N ILE A 93 -3.43 30.59 -17.21
CA ILE A 93 -2.59 31.01 -18.35
C ILE A 93 -3.04 30.31 -19.64
N VAL A 94 -3.21 28.99 -19.59
CA VAL A 94 -3.63 28.20 -20.77
C VAL A 94 -5.10 28.46 -21.12
N ALA A 95 -5.97 28.59 -20.12
CA ALA A 95 -7.38 28.91 -20.34
C ALA A 95 -7.55 30.28 -21.03
N THR A 96 -6.82 31.31 -20.57
CA THR A 96 -6.85 32.63 -21.19
C THR A 96 -6.36 32.60 -22.63
N TYR A 97 -5.31 31.82 -22.92
CA TYR A 97 -4.83 31.61 -24.28
C TYR A 97 -5.90 31.03 -25.21
N VAL A 98 -6.64 30.01 -24.75
CA VAL A 98 -7.73 29.42 -25.54
C VAL A 98 -8.88 30.39 -25.74
N LEU A 99 -9.32 31.10 -24.69
CA LEU A 99 -10.39 32.09 -24.79
C LEU A 99 -10.02 33.24 -25.74
N ASN A 100 -8.80 33.74 -25.70
CA ASN A 100 -8.33 34.81 -26.60
C ASN A 100 -8.31 34.39 -28.08
N SER A 101 -8.29 33.07 -28.36
CA SER A 101 -8.43 32.53 -29.71
C SER A 101 -9.89 32.25 -30.13
N GLY A 102 -10.89 32.69 -29.34
CA GLY A 102 -12.30 32.38 -29.57
C GLY A 102 -12.69 30.94 -29.21
N GLY A 103 -11.80 30.23 -28.49
CA GLY A 103 -12.00 28.84 -28.11
C GLY A 103 -12.85 28.65 -26.84
N TYR A 104 -13.05 27.39 -26.46
CA TYR A 104 -13.83 26.98 -25.30
C TYR A 104 -12.97 26.29 -24.25
N VAL A 105 -13.33 26.45 -22.99
CA VAL A 105 -12.69 25.80 -21.84
C VAL A 105 -13.68 24.85 -21.19
N CYS A 106 -13.26 23.62 -20.98
CA CYS A 106 -13.97 22.61 -20.22
C CYS A 106 -13.27 22.35 -18.88
N GLY A 107 -13.97 22.59 -17.79
CA GLY A 107 -13.43 22.47 -16.44
C GLY A 107 -14.53 22.38 -15.39
N VAL A 108 -14.13 22.25 -14.12
CA VAL A 108 -15.04 21.90 -13.02
C VAL A 108 -15.59 23.15 -12.34
N VAL A 109 -16.90 23.21 -12.14
CA VAL A 109 -17.60 24.19 -11.29
C VAL A 109 -18.48 23.46 -10.27
N TYR A 110 -18.94 24.18 -9.24
CA TYR A 110 -20.10 23.74 -8.46
C TYR A 110 -21.38 24.19 -9.17
N ASP A 111 -22.37 23.29 -9.27
CA ASP A 111 -23.74 23.64 -9.61
C ASP A 111 -24.49 24.24 -8.40
N ASP A 112 -25.77 24.57 -8.57
CA ASP A 112 -26.59 25.18 -7.52
C ASP A 112 -26.83 24.27 -6.30
N ASN A 113 -26.54 22.97 -6.43
CA ASN A 113 -26.67 21.95 -5.40
C ASN A 113 -25.30 21.54 -4.83
N MET A 114 -24.22 22.28 -5.15
CA MET A 114 -22.84 21.99 -4.76
C MET A 114 -22.25 20.70 -5.34
N ASN A 115 -22.88 20.11 -6.37
CA ASN A 115 -22.27 19.02 -7.11
C ASN A 115 -21.12 19.58 -7.97
N ALA A 116 -19.99 18.89 -7.97
CA ALA A 116 -18.90 19.21 -8.89
C ALA A 116 -19.22 18.67 -10.28
N VAL A 117 -19.35 19.56 -11.26
CA VAL A 117 -19.70 19.22 -12.64
C VAL A 117 -18.72 19.86 -13.61
N HIS A 118 -18.39 19.15 -14.69
CA HIS A 118 -17.71 19.77 -15.81
C HIS A 118 -18.70 20.54 -16.67
N ILE A 119 -18.31 21.75 -17.09
CA ILE A 119 -19.04 22.53 -18.10
C ILE A 119 -18.09 22.96 -19.21
N LEU A 120 -18.58 23.07 -20.44
CA LEU A 120 -17.87 23.63 -21.58
C LEU A 120 -18.38 25.05 -21.86
N THR A 121 -17.50 26.04 -21.82
CA THR A 121 -17.90 27.46 -21.89
C THR A 121 -16.81 28.30 -22.56
N ASN A 122 -17.21 29.41 -23.19
CA ASN A 122 -16.32 30.49 -23.61
C ASN A 122 -16.49 31.75 -22.74
N ASN A 123 -17.28 31.67 -21.67
CA ASN A 123 -17.51 32.77 -20.74
C ASN A 123 -16.36 32.86 -19.73
N LYS A 124 -15.75 34.05 -19.64
CA LYS A 124 -14.63 34.32 -18.72
C LYS A 124 -15.01 34.15 -17.23
N GLN A 125 -16.24 34.47 -16.83
CA GLN A 125 -16.70 34.33 -15.45
C GLN A 125 -16.81 32.86 -15.03
N ASP A 126 -17.26 31.99 -15.93
CA ASP A 126 -17.27 30.55 -15.67
C ASP A 126 -15.86 29.99 -15.52
N VAL A 127 -14.91 30.43 -16.35
CA VAL A 127 -13.49 30.04 -16.21
C VAL A 127 -12.89 30.53 -14.87
N LEU A 128 -13.32 31.69 -14.36
CA LEU A 128 -12.94 32.12 -13.01
C LEU A 128 -13.51 31.18 -11.93
N ARG A 129 -14.75 30.71 -12.06
CA ARG A 129 -15.33 29.69 -11.14
C ARG A 129 -14.58 28.35 -11.20
N MET A 130 -14.01 28.01 -12.35
CA MET A 130 -13.15 26.83 -12.51
C MET A 130 -11.82 26.96 -11.76
N SER A 131 -11.40 28.17 -11.39
CA SER A 131 -10.15 28.37 -10.65
C SER A 131 -10.22 27.73 -9.25
N GLY A 132 -9.10 27.15 -8.86
CA GLY A 132 -8.94 26.49 -7.57
C GLY A 132 -9.42 25.04 -7.55
N SER A 133 -8.77 24.22 -6.72
CA SER A 133 -9.06 22.80 -6.57
C SER A 133 -10.37 22.56 -5.83
N LYS A 134 -11.19 21.66 -6.38
CA LYS A 134 -12.37 21.09 -5.71
C LYS A 134 -12.02 19.65 -5.30
N TYR A 135 -12.04 19.33 -4.00
CA TYR A 135 -11.70 17.99 -3.50
C TYR A 135 -12.93 17.10 -3.41
N VAL A 136 -13.52 16.82 -4.57
CA VAL A 136 -14.66 15.94 -4.75
C VAL A 136 -14.63 15.43 -6.19
N GLN A 137 -15.12 14.22 -6.46
CA GLN A 137 -15.21 13.73 -7.84
C GLN A 137 -16.18 14.61 -8.64
N SER A 138 -15.76 15.02 -9.84
CA SER A 138 -16.65 15.75 -10.76
C SER A 138 -17.35 14.84 -11.75
N TYR A 139 -18.60 15.17 -12.08
CA TYR A 139 -19.36 14.53 -13.15
C TYR A 139 -19.06 15.18 -14.50
N THR A 140 -18.57 14.38 -15.45
CA THR A 140 -18.22 14.84 -16.81
C THR A 140 -19.39 14.87 -17.78
N GLY A 141 -20.52 14.24 -17.45
CA GLY A 141 -21.74 14.24 -18.26
C GLY A 141 -21.49 14.00 -19.74
N ASN A 142 -22.16 14.80 -20.58
CA ASN A 142 -22.03 14.81 -22.05
C ASN A 142 -20.92 15.76 -22.55
N CYS A 143 -20.01 16.24 -21.69
CA CYS A 143 -18.98 17.19 -22.13
C CYS A 143 -18.09 16.61 -23.23
N PHE A 144 -17.85 15.29 -23.27
CA PHE A 144 -17.02 14.70 -24.32
C PHE A 144 -17.69 14.82 -25.70
N GLN A 145 -19.02 14.63 -25.78
CA GLN A 145 -19.80 14.87 -27.00
C GLN A 145 -19.74 16.34 -27.43
N GLN A 146 -19.95 17.27 -26.50
CA GLN A 146 -19.89 18.71 -26.75
C GLN A 146 -18.49 19.16 -27.21
N ILE A 147 -17.43 18.62 -26.61
CA ILE A 147 -16.05 18.88 -27.02
C ILE A 147 -15.83 18.41 -28.45
N LYS A 148 -16.23 17.17 -28.78
CA LYS A 148 -16.11 16.63 -30.14
C LYS A 148 -16.81 17.53 -31.16
N GLU A 149 -18.02 17.99 -30.87
CA GLU A 149 -18.75 18.92 -31.73
C GLU A 149 -17.94 20.20 -32.00
N LYS A 150 -17.34 20.83 -30.97
CA LYS A 150 -16.49 22.02 -31.17
C LYS A 150 -15.23 21.70 -31.97
N LEU A 151 -14.60 20.57 -31.67
CA LEU A 151 -13.38 20.16 -32.36
C LEU A 151 -13.62 19.87 -33.85
N ASP A 152 -14.73 19.22 -34.19
CA ASP A 152 -15.12 18.94 -35.58
C ASP A 152 -15.45 20.21 -36.37
N ASN A 153 -15.85 21.29 -35.67
CA ASN A 153 -16.00 22.64 -36.23
C ASN A 153 -14.69 23.46 -36.21
N ASN A 154 -13.54 22.81 -36.02
CA ASN A 154 -12.21 23.42 -35.95
C ASN A 154 -12.06 24.51 -34.86
N ILE A 155 -12.88 24.45 -33.80
CA ILE A 155 -12.81 25.38 -32.67
C ILE A 155 -11.79 24.85 -31.65
N LYS A 156 -10.93 25.72 -31.13
CA LYS A 156 -9.94 25.35 -30.11
C LYS A 156 -10.62 25.06 -28.77
N VAL A 157 -10.23 23.97 -28.12
CA VAL A 157 -10.78 23.55 -26.81
C VAL A 157 -9.66 23.25 -25.83
N LEU A 158 -9.77 23.76 -24.60
CA LEU A 158 -9.00 23.28 -23.45
C LEU A 158 -9.87 22.33 -22.61
N PHE A 159 -9.47 21.08 -22.44
CA PHE A 159 -10.07 20.18 -21.47
C PHE A 159 -9.18 20.01 -20.24
N THR A 160 -9.74 20.22 -19.05
CA THR A 160 -9.04 20.04 -17.77
C THR A 160 -9.74 19.05 -16.87
N GLY A 161 -8.98 18.18 -16.19
CA GLY A 161 -9.56 17.17 -15.31
C GLY A 161 -8.52 16.27 -14.66
N CYS A 162 -8.99 15.26 -13.93
CA CYS A 162 -8.11 14.20 -13.44
C CYS A 162 -7.49 13.43 -14.61
N PRO A 163 -6.30 12.82 -14.45
CA PRO A 163 -5.66 12.02 -15.50
C PRO A 163 -6.58 10.95 -16.11
N CYS A 164 -7.39 10.29 -15.27
CA CYS A 164 -8.38 9.30 -15.73
C CYS A 164 -9.50 9.90 -16.60
N GLN A 165 -9.90 11.17 -16.36
CA GLN A 165 -10.90 11.86 -17.18
C GLN A 165 -10.29 12.31 -18.51
N VAL A 166 -9.05 12.79 -18.52
CA VAL A 166 -8.32 13.11 -19.76
C VAL A 166 -8.14 11.86 -20.62
N ALA A 167 -7.81 10.72 -19.99
CA ALA A 167 -7.71 9.43 -20.67
C ALA A 167 -9.06 9.02 -21.27
N GLY A 168 -10.15 9.20 -20.52
CA GLY A 168 -11.52 8.96 -20.99
C GLY A 168 -11.88 9.79 -22.24
N LEU A 169 -11.56 11.09 -22.24
CA LEU A 169 -11.79 11.95 -23.41
C LEU A 169 -10.96 11.50 -24.62
N LYS A 170 -9.66 11.22 -24.44
CA LYS A 170 -8.77 10.76 -25.53
C LYS A 170 -9.29 9.46 -26.15
N GLN A 171 -9.69 8.49 -25.33
CA GLN A 171 -10.28 7.23 -25.81
C GLN A 171 -11.63 7.44 -26.51
N TYR A 172 -12.47 8.33 -25.99
CA TYR A 172 -13.75 8.66 -26.62
C TYR A 172 -13.56 9.22 -28.04
N LEU A 173 -12.65 10.19 -28.19
CA LEU A 173 -12.31 10.83 -29.46
C LEU A 173 -11.64 9.86 -30.43
N ASN A 174 -10.77 8.98 -29.93
CA ASN A 174 -10.06 7.93 -30.68
C ASN A 174 -9.28 8.46 -31.90
N LYS A 175 -8.82 9.71 -31.83
CA LYS A 175 -7.85 10.34 -32.74
C LYS A 175 -7.27 11.59 -32.08
N GLU A 176 -6.12 12.02 -32.55
CA GLU A 176 -5.52 13.28 -32.14
C GLU A 176 -6.19 14.48 -32.83
N TYR A 177 -6.27 15.59 -32.11
CA TYR A 177 -6.83 16.85 -32.57
C TYR A 177 -5.84 17.97 -32.25
N GLU A 178 -5.38 18.70 -33.28
CA GLU A 178 -4.47 19.86 -33.13
C GLU A 178 -5.10 21.00 -32.33
N ASN A 179 -6.42 21.18 -32.47
CA ASN A 179 -7.22 22.18 -31.77
C ASN A 179 -7.67 21.73 -30.37
N LEU A 180 -7.28 20.54 -29.89
CA LEU A 180 -7.53 20.11 -28.52
C LEU A 180 -6.26 20.28 -27.67
N ILE A 181 -6.39 20.99 -26.55
CA ILE A 181 -5.39 21.07 -25.49
C ILE A 181 -5.94 20.33 -24.28
N THR A 182 -5.16 19.42 -23.71
CA THR A 182 -5.50 18.69 -22.50
C THR A 182 -4.58 19.06 -21.34
N MET A 183 -5.15 19.29 -20.15
CA MET A 183 -4.39 19.56 -18.93
C MET A 183 -4.88 18.66 -17.80
N ASP A 184 -4.00 17.76 -17.37
CA ASP A 184 -4.24 16.95 -16.17
C ASP A 184 -3.54 17.53 -14.93
N LEU A 185 -3.82 16.93 -13.78
CA LEU A 185 -3.22 17.31 -12.50
C LEU A 185 -2.52 16.12 -11.84
N ILE A 186 -1.49 16.43 -11.04
CA ILE A 186 -0.93 15.48 -10.07
C ILE A 186 -2.04 15.22 -9.03
N CYS A 187 -2.70 14.08 -9.17
CA CYS A 187 -3.96 13.80 -8.49
C CYS A 187 -3.74 12.88 -7.28
N HIS A 188 -4.21 13.32 -6.12
CA HIS A 188 -4.22 12.52 -4.90
C HIS A 188 -5.31 11.44 -4.91
N GLY A 189 -6.41 11.68 -5.59
CA GLY A 189 -7.62 10.84 -5.60
C GLY A 189 -8.87 11.70 -5.47
N THR A 190 -10.04 11.12 -5.76
CA THR A 190 -11.32 11.83 -5.76
C THR A 190 -12.22 11.34 -4.62
N PRO A 191 -12.65 12.22 -3.70
CA PRO A 191 -13.64 11.91 -2.68
C PRO A 191 -15.04 11.66 -3.21
N SER A 192 -15.87 10.97 -2.41
CA SER A 192 -17.30 10.75 -2.65
C SER A 192 -18.09 12.06 -2.72
N PRO A 193 -18.81 12.32 -3.85
CA PRO A 193 -19.77 13.40 -3.95
C PRO A 193 -20.83 13.38 -2.84
N GLU A 194 -21.42 12.23 -2.55
CA GLU A 194 -22.45 12.11 -1.52
C GLU A 194 -21.91 12.49 -0.14
N LEU A 195 -20.73 11.98 0.25
CA LEU A 195 -20.13 12.32 1.54
C LEU A 195 -19.76 13.81 1.65
N PHE A 196 -19.39 14.45 0.53
CA PHE A 196 -19.15 15.89 0.50
C PHE A 196 -20.44 16.68 0.75
N ILE A 197 -21.51 16.36 0.03
CA ILE A 197 -22.82 16.99 0.21
C ILE A 197 -23.36 16.76 1.63
N LYS A 198 -23.20 15.53 2.14
CA LYS A 198 -23.58 15.17 3.49
C LYS A 198 -22.83 15.99 4.54
N PHE A 199 -21.50 16.12 4.40
CA PHE A 199 -20.69 16.98 5.26
C PHE A 199 -21.18 18.44 5.23
N LEU A 200 -21.46 19.00 4.05
CA LEU A 200 -21.94 20.38 3.93
C LEU A 200 -23.29 20.59 4.62
N LYS A 201 -24.23 19.65 4.45
CA LYS A 201 -25.55 19.70 5.10
C LYS A 201 -25.46 19.58 6.62
N GLU A 202 -24.51 18.79 7.13
CA GLU A 202 -24.29 18.65 8.57
C GLU A 202 -23.65 19.89 9.20
N GLU A 203 -22.66 20.49 8.53
CA GLU A 203 -21.93 21.64 9.05
C GLU A 203 -22.73 22.95 8.91
N TYR A 204 -23.60 23.05 7.90
CA TYR A 204 -24.41 24.24 7.59
C TYR A 204 -25.90 23.89 7.42
N PRO A 205 -26.58 23.39 8.48
CA PRO A 205 -27.92 22.80 8.36
C PRO A 205 -29.03 23.79 7.97
N ASN A 206 -28.81 25.09 8.20
CA ASN A 206 -29.80 26.16 7.98
C ASN A 206 -29.37 27.16 6.91
N GLU A 207 -28.33 26.88 6.15
CA GLU A 207 -27.75 27.82 5.18
C GLU A 207 -27.56 27.16 3.82
N LYS A 208 -27.74 27.92 2.75
CA LYS A 208 -27.40 27.44 1.41
C LYS A 208 -25.92 27.68 1.16
N VAL A 209 -25.13 26.60 1.06
CA VAL A 209 -23.72 26.69 0.65
C VAL A 209 -23.64 27.09 -0.82
N LEU A 210 -22.83 28.11 -1.11
CA LEU A 210 -22.66 28.70 -2.46
C LEU A 210 -21.29 28.38 -3.07
N ASP A 211 -20.25 28.26 -2.24
CA ASP A 211 -18.90 27.92 -2.71
C ASP A 211 -18.03 27.37 -1.56
N VAL A 212 -17.06 26.54 -1.91
CA VAL A 212 -16.02 26.04 -0.99
C VAL A 212 -14.65 26.17 -1.64
N ASN A 213 -13.82 27.04 -1.08
CA ASN A 213 -12.44 27.23 -1.48
C ASN A 213 -11.48 26.50 -0.51
N PHE A 214 -11.01 25.33 -0.92
CA PHE A 214 -10.11 24.50 -0.12
C PHE A 214 -8.67 25.01 0.03
N ARG A 215 -8.32 26.10 -0.66
CA ARG A 215 -6.95 26.64 -0.77
C ARG A 215 -6.99 28.16 -0.69
N TYR A 216 -7.75 28.71 0.25
CA TYR A 216 -7.85 30.15 0.40
C TYR A 216 -6.54 30.76 0.92
N LYS A 217 -5.96 31.64 0.13
CA LYS A 217 -4.68 32.32 0.39
C LYS A 217 -4.97 33.74 0.90
N LYS A 218 -5.30 33.91 2.18
CA LYS A 218 -5.44 35.25 2.78
C LYS A 218 -4.11 36.00 2.69
N ASP A 219 -3.07 35.43 3.31
CA ASP A 219 -1.70 35.99 3.36
C ASP A 219 -0.57 34.93 3.20
N ASN A 220 -0.91 33.64 3.10
CA ASN A 220 0.06 32.54 3.06
C ASN A 220 -0.35 31.43 2.06
N TRP A 221 0.57 31.03 1.20
CA TRP A 221 0.60 29.74 0.49
C TRP A 221 1.67 28.85 1.13
N GLY A 222 1.33 27.59 1.40
CA GLY A 222 2.18 26.64 2.10
C GLY A 222 1.35 25.48 2.68
N THR A 223 1.80 24.88 3.77
CA THR A 223 1.08 23.81 4.50
C THR A 223 -0.02 24.33 5.43
N GLU A 224 -0.05 25.65 5.66
CA GLU A 224 -1.01 26.32 6.54
C GLU A 224 -1.84 27.29 5.71
N TYR A 225 -2.98 26.82 5.21
CA TYR A 225 -3.99 27.62 4.53
C TYR A 225 -5.36 27.36 5.13
N ASN A 226 -6.28 28.27 4.84
CA ASN A 226 -7.64 28.17 5.27
C ASN A 226 -8.50 27.54 4.19
N ILE A 227 -9.56 26.89 4.63
CA ILE A 227 -10.70 26.52 3.83
C ILE A 227 -11.75 27.57 4.09
N VAL A 228 -12.27 28.16 3.02
CA VAL A 228 -13.33 29.15 3.11
C VAL A 228 -14.59 28.60 2.50
N THR A 229 -15.67 28.56 3.29
CA THR A 229 -17.00 28.20 2.82
C THR A 229 -17.85 29.45 2.78
N LYS A 230 -18.46 29.72 1.64
CA LYS A 230 -19.41 30.82 1.46
C LYS A 230 -20.82 30.26 1.44
N THR A 231 -21.70 30.88 2.20
CA THR A 231 -23.13 30.60 2.22
C THR A 231 -23.93 31.85 1.80
N ASP A 232 -25.25 31.73 1.75
CA ASP A 232 -26.17 32.85 1.59
C ASP A 232 -26.21 33.78 2.80
N SER A 233 -25.94 33.27 4.01
CA SER A 233 -25.88 34.07 5.25
C SER A 233 -24.49 34.51 5.72
N GLY A 234 -23.39 33.93 5.20
CA GLY A 234 -22.07 34.23 5.75
C GLY A 234 -20.86 33.68 4.99
N ILE A 235 -19.67 33.94 5.55
CA ILE A 235 -18.39 33.40 5.09
C ILE A 235 -17.66 32.80 6.29
N TYR A 236 -17.39 31.51 6.22
CA TYR A 236 -16.71 30.74 7.26
C TYR A 236 -15.28 30.44 6.84
N SER A 237 -14.34 30.47 7.78
CA SER A 237 -12.92 30.20 7.52
C SER A 237 -12.35 29.27 8.58
N ASN A 238 -11.96 28.07 8.19
CA ASN A 238 -11.35 27.07 9.06
C ASN A 238 -9.91 26.81 8.64
N LYS A 239 -9.02 26.54 9.61
CA LYS A 239 -7.69 26.02 9.27
C LYS A 239 -7.85 24.62 8.69
N ILE A 240 -7.03 24.25 7.70
CA ILE A 240 -7.10 22.90 7.12
C ILE A 240 -6.99 21.78 8.17
N ASN A 241 -6.12 21.95 9.16
CA ASN A 241 -5.90 20.95 10.21
C ASN A 241 -7.06 20.81 11.19
N ASP A 242 -8.06 21.69 11.15
CA ASP A 242 -9.23 21.63 12.00
C ASP A 242 -10.48 21.16 11.23
N HIS A 243 -10.43 21.22 9.90
CA HIS A 243 -11.57 20.90 9.04
C HIS A 243 -11.66 19.38 8.75
N ILE A 244 -12.73 18.76 9.25
CA ILE A 244 -12.88 17.30 9.33
C ILE A 244 -12.93 16.62 7.95
N TYR A 245 -13.62 17.21 6.97
CA TYR A 245 -13.68 16.66 5.62
C TYR A 245 -12.31 16.59 4.96
N THR A 246 -11.46 17.60 5.19
CA THR A 246 -10.10 17.60 4.64
C THR A 246 -9.17 16.65 5.38
N LYS A 247 -9.43 16.35 6.66
CA LYS A 247 -8.74 15.24 7.35
C LYS A 247 -9.11 13.91 6.71
N ALA A 248 -10.40 13.65 6.51
CA ALA A 248 -10.86 12.42 5.84
C ALA A 248 -10.24 12.26 4.44
N PHE A 249 -10.16 13.36 3.68
CA PHE A 249 -9.49 13.38 2.37
C PHE A 249 -7.97 13.13 2.47
N ALA A 250 -7.26 13.89 3.32
CA ALA A 250 -5.81 13.78 3.47
C ALA A 250 -5.37 12.40 3.96
N HIS A 251 -6.24 11.72 4.71
CA HIS A 251 -6.03 10.36 5.21
C HIS A 251 -6.68 9.28 4.35
N ASN A 252 -7.17 9.60 3.15
CA ASN A 252 -7.69 8.65 2.16
C ASN A 252 -8.96 7.87 2.57
N MET A 253 -9.71 8.36 3.55
CA MET A 253 -10.91 7.67 4.08
C MET A 253 -12.12 7.79 3.17
N CYS A 254 -12.27 8.91 2.46
CA CYS A 254 -13.42 9.18 1.61
C CYS A 254 -13.14 9.00 0.11
N LEU A 255 -11.96 8.46 -0.27
CA LEU A 255 -11.57 8.31 -1.67
C LEU A 255 -12.33 7.18 -2.36
N ARG A 256 -12.53 7.31 -3.66
CA ARG A 256 -13.01 6.22 -4.51
C ARG A 256 -12.03 5.05 -4.51
N ILE A 257 -12.52 3.81 -4.44
CA ILE A 257 -11.65 2.64 -4.32
C ILE A 257 -10.65 2.52 -5.48
N SER A 258 -11.04 2.89 -6.70
CA SER A 258 -10.13 2.92 -7.85
C SER A 258 -8.95 3.88 -7.69
N CYS A 259 -9.04 4.86 -6.80
CA CYS A 259 -7.93 5.78 -6.51
C CYS A 259 -6.82 5.09 -5.71
N THR A 260 -7.11 3.97 -5.03
CA THR A 260 -6.11 3.21 -4.26
C THR A 260 -5.28 2.27 -5.12
N GLU A 261 -5.76 2.01 -6.34
CA GLU A 261 -5.10 1.18 -7.36
C GLU A 261 -5.02 1.92 -8.70
N CYS A 262 -4.96 3.26 -8.65
CA CYS A 262 -5.09 4.10 -9.83
C CYS A 262 -3.97 3.86 -10.84
N GLN A 263 -4.32 3.33 -12.01
CA GLN A 263 -3.39 3.08 -13.11
C GLN A 263 -2.88 4.37 -13.77
N PHE A 264 -3.47 5.54 -13.47
CA PHE A 264 -3.04 6.84 -14.00
C PHE A 264 -2.14 7.63 -13.02
N ALA A 265 -1.89 7.08 -11.82
CA ALA A 265 -0.92 7.62 -10.87
C ALA A 265 0.50 7.13 -11.22
N GLN A 266 1.00 7.54 -12.39
CA GLN A 266 2.27 7.08 -12.95
C GLN A 266 3.09 8.23 -13.56
N LYS A 267 4.36 7.93 -13.89
CA LYS A 267 5.35 8.91 -14.36
C LYS A 267 4.95 9.47 -15.72
N GLN A 268 4.57 8.59 -16.64
CA GLN A 268 4.03 8.95 -17.94
C GLN A 268 2.66 9.60 -17.75
N ARG A 269 2.52 10.83 -18.24
CA ARG A 269 1.34 11.66 -18.00
C ARG A 269 0.33 11.54 -19.13
N THR A 270 -0.93 11.83 -18.87
CA THR A 270 -2.01 11.66 -19.85
C THR A 270 -2.24 12.93 -20.67
N GLY A 271 -2.28 14.10 -20.02
CA GLY A 271 -2.53 15.39 -20.66
C GLY A 271 -1.31 15.91 -21.42
N ASP A 272 -1.55 16.90 -22.29
CA ASP A 272 -0.50 17.68 -22.95
C ASP A 272 0.31 18.46 -21.90
N PHE A 273 -0.41 19.02 -20.93
CA PHE A 273 0.15 19.61 -19.71
C PHE A 273 -0.24 18.79 -18.46
N THR A 274 0.66 18.74 -17.48
CA THR A 274 0.32 18.32 -16.11
C THR A 274 0.69 19.42 -15.13
N ILE A 275 -0.20 19.72 -14.19
CA ILE A 275 0.04 20.73 -13.16
C ILE A 275 -0.08 20.16 -11.75
N GLY A 276 0.68 20.70 -10.81
CA GLY A 276 0.57 20.34 -9.39
C GLY A 276 1.22 21.37 -8.48
N ASP A 277 1.13 21.17 -7.17
CA ASP A 277 1.82 22.01 -6.19
C ASP A 277 3.33 21.80 -6.28
N ALA A 278 4.14 22.86 -6.13
CA ALA A 278 5.60 22.74 -6.15
C ALA A 278 6.19 22.27 -4.79
N TRP A 279 5.77 21.11 -4.27
CA TRP A 279 6.30 20.49 -3.05
C TRP A 279 7.82 20.37 -3.04
N GLY A 280 8.48 20.83 -1.96
CA GLY A 280 9.94 20.76 -1.86
C GLY A 280 10.72 21.74 -2.77
N ALA A 281 10.04 22.59 -3.56
CA ALA A 281 10.70 23.60 -4.38
C ALA A 281 11.47 24.65 -3.55
N ASN A 282 11.14 24.80 -2.27
CA ASN A 282 11.92 25.60 -1.31
C ASN A 282 13.39 25.14 -1.16
N LYS A 283 13.69 23.87 -1.49
CA LYS A 283 15.06 23.31 -1.51
C LYS A 283 15.83 23.67 -2.78
N ILE A 284 15.14 24.15 -3.82
CA ILE A 284 15.76 24.53 -5.10
C ILE A 284 16.16 26.00 -5.03
N PHE A 285 17.47 26.27 -5.13
CA PHE A 285 18.04 27.62 -4.97
C PHE A 285 17.32 28.69 -5.81
N LYS A 286 17.07 28.39 -7.10
CA LYS A 286 16.41 29.33 -8.03
C LYS A 286 14.93 29.57 -7.69
N ALA A 287 14.24 28.60 -7.09
CA ALA A 287 12.81 28.68 -6.75
C ALA A 287 12.54 29.20 -5.33
N LYS A 288 13.60 29.39 -4.51
CA LYS A 288 13.48 29.83 -3.11
C LYS A 288 12.73 31.15 -2.95
N LYS A 289 12.86 32.08 -3.91
CA LYS A 289 12.14 33.37 -3.90
C LYS A 289 10.63 33.19 -4.07
N LEU A 290 10.18 32.32 -4.98
CA LEU A 290 8.76 32.01 -5.20
C LEU A 290 8.10 31.38 -3.97
N TYR A 291 8.86 30.60 -3.20
CA TYR A 291 8.34 30.02 -1.97
C TYR A 291 8.26 31.05 -0.82
N LYS A 292 9.20 32.01 -0.79
CA LYS A 292 9.23 33.07 0.22
C LYS A 292 8.12 34.10 0.06
N ASP A 293 7.64 34.36 -1.16
CA ASP A 293 6.57 35.33 -1.40
C ASP A 293 5.18 34.81 -0.97
N LYS A 294 5.07 33.49 -0.71
CA LYS A 294 3.86 32.81 -0.26
C LYS A 294 2.61 33.06 -1.11
N LYS A 295 2.77 33.35 -2.41
CA LYS A 295 1.65 33.48 -3.36
C LYS A 295 1.40 32.20 -4.17
N GLY A 296 2.36 31.29 -4.15
CA GLY A 296 2.26 29.92 -4.67
C GLY A 296 2.92 29.63 -6.01
N ALA A 297 3.44 28.43 -6.17
CA ALA A 297 4.16 28.00 -7.35
C ALA A 297 3.75 26.58 -7.71
N SER A 298 3.68 26.31 -9.01
CA SER A 298 3.31 24.99 -9.51
C SER A 298 4.52 24.28 -10.08
N ILE A 299 4.52 22.95 -9.96
CA ILE A 299 5.20 22.12 -10.95
C ILE A 299 4.33 22.11 -12.22
N LEU A 300 4.94 22.40 -13.36
CA LEU A 300 4.37 22.33 -14.69
C LEU A 300 5.17 21.29 -15.47
N LEU A 301 4.49 20.26 -15.96
CA LEU A 301 5.04 19.28 -16.88
C LEU A 301 4.47 19.56 -18.28
N VAL A 302 5.38 19.56 -19.26
CA VAL A 302 5.07 19.70 -20.68
C VAL A 302 5.38 18.35 -21.31
N ASN A 303 4.33 17.61 -21.67
CA ASN A 303 4.42 16.15 -21.82
C ASN A 303 4.62 15.68 -23.26
N ASN A 304 4.44 16.56 -24.25
CA ASN A 304 4.63 16.25 -25.66
C ASN A 304 5.01 17.48 -26.48
N SER A 305 5.36 17.26 -27.75
CA SER A 305 5.72 18.30 -28.73
C SER A 305 4.64 19.39 -28.91
N LYS A 306 3.35 19.02 -28.99
CA LYS A 306 2.23 19.98 -29.07
C LYS A 306 2.22 20.93 -27.87
N ALA A 307 2.32 20.37 -26.66
CA ALA A 307 2.39 21.14 -25.42
C ALA A 307 3.61 22.06 -25.38
N LYS A 308 4.75 21.58 -25.90
CA LYS A 308 5.99 22.36 -25.96
C LYS A 308 5.85 23.60 -26.85
N ASN A 309 5.24 23.46 -28.02
CA ASN A 309 5.01 24.59 -28.93
C ASN A 309 4.13 25.66 -28.27
N ILE A 310 3.02 25.23 -27.67
CA ILE A 310 2.11 26.12 -26.93
C ILE A 310 2.83 26.79 -25.74
N PHE A 311 3.64 26.03 -24.99
CA PHE A 311 4.39 26.56 -23.87
C PHE A 311 5.43 27.62 -24.29
N ASP A 312 6.12 27.40 -25.41
CA ASP A 312 7.10 28.33 -25.95
C ASP A 312 6.43 29.69 -26.31
N GLU A 313 5.20 29.67 -26.83
CA GLU A 313 4.38 30.88 -27.05
C GLU A 313 3.96 31.57 -25.74
N LEU A 314 3.58 30.79 -24.72
CA LEU A 314 3.06 31.30 -23.44
C LEU A 314 4.15 31.78 -22.48
N LYS A 315 5.42 31.51 -22.78
CA LYS A 315 6.55 31.74 -21.86
C LYS A 315 6.62 33.18 -21.32
N LYS A 316 6.21 34.16 -22.12
CA LYS A 316 6.18 35.59 -21.78
C LYS A 316 5.06 35.97 -20.80
N GLU A 317 4.00 35.16 -20.70
CA GLU A 317 2.85 35.40 -19.82
C GLU A 317 3.15 34.98 -18.37
N PHE A 318 4.20 34.19 -18.14
CA PHE A 318 4.61 33.77 -16.81
C PHE A 318 5.43 34.85 -16.12
N LYS A 319 5.17 35.05 -14.82
CA LYS A 319 6.04 35.86 -13.95
C LYS A 319 7.43 35.22 -13.83
N GLN A 320 7.47 33.90 -13.68
CA GLN A 320 8.72 33.16 -13.59
C GLN A 320 8.53 31.70 -14.03
N VAL A 321 9.52 31.19 -14.77
CA VAL A 321 9.61 29.77 -15.10
C VAL A 321 11.04 29.29 -14.87
N ILE A 322 11.20 28.18 -14.15
CA ILE A 322 12.48 27.65 -13.73
C ILE A 322 12.56 26.19 -14.17
N PRO A 323 13.45 25.84 -15.13
CA PRO A 323 13.62 24.44 -15.52
C PRO A 323 14.18 23.63 -14.35
N VAL A 324 13.61 22.44 -14.16
CA VAL A 324 14.05 21.46 -13.16
C VAL A 324 14.21 20.10 -13.83
N LYS A 325 14.94 19.19 -13.17
CA LYS A 325 15.11 17.81 -13.61
C LYS A 325 14.85 16.88 -12.45
N ASN A 326 14.28 15.71 -12.73
CA ASN A 326 13.97 14.67 -11.74
C ASN A 326 13.10 15.18 -10.58
N TYR A 327 12.28 16.19 -10.84
CA TYR A 327 11.28 16.63 -9.90
C TYR A 327 10.15 15.60 -9.91
N SER A 328 9.87 15.02 -8.74
CA SER A 328 8.90 13.94 -8.62
C SER A 328 8.15 14.02 -7.29
N GLN A 329 6.89 13.60 -7.31
CA GLN A 329 6.02 13.50 -6.15
C GLN A 329 5.47 12.07 -6.02
N PRO A 330 5.02 11.65 -4.83
CA PRO A 330 4.43 10.33 -4.61
C PRO A 330 3.35 9.97 -5.64
N ASN A 331 2.35 10.85 -5.82
CA ASN A 331 1.20 10.64 -6.71
C ASN A 331 1.52 10.77 -8.21
N MET A 332 2.80 10.97 -8.57
CA MET A 332 3.32 10.82 -9.92
C MET A 332 3.94 9.44 -10.16
N GLN A 333 4.00 8.58 -9.16
CA GLN A 333 4.72 7.30 -9.21
C GLN A 333 3.86 6.14 -8.76
N TYR A 334 3.01 6.36 -7.76
CA TYR A 334 2.13 5.34 -7.21
C TYR A 334 0.80 5.97 -6.73
N PRO A 335 -0.29 5.18 -6.72
CA PRO A 335 -1.58 5.63 -6.20
C PRO A 335 -1.54 5.92 -4.70
N SER A 336 -2.56 6.64 -4.23
CA SER A 336 -2.77 6.83 -2.79
C SER A 336 -3.10 5.51 -2.11
N THR A 337 -2.74 5.34 -0.85
CA THR A 337 -2.94 4.07 -0.15
C THR A 337 -4.32 4.00 0.49
N LYS A 338 -4.97 2.84 0.44
CA LYS A 338 -6.26 2.62 1.11
C LYS A 338 -6.09 2.80 2.63
N HIS A 339 -6.90 3.67 3.22
CA HIS A 339 -6.94 3.81 4.69
C HIS A 339 -7.47 2.52 5.32
N PRO A 340 -6.93 2.05 6.47
CA PRO A 340 -7.42 0.84 7.15
C PRO A 340 -8.94 0.88 7.38
N SER A 341 -9.44 2.00 7.90
CA SER A 341 -10.87 2.19 8.19
C SER A 341 -11.71 2.73 7.04
N ARG A 342 -11.21 2.76 5.79
CA ARG A 342 -11.98 3.34 4.67
C ARG A 342 -13.36 2.70 4.56
N ASP A 343 -13.42 1.37 4.55
CA ASP A 343 -14.67 0.65 4.31
C ASP A 343 -15.62 0.80 5.51
N ASP A 344 -15.11 0.67 6.74
CA ASP A 344 -15.90 0.93 7.97
C ASP A 344 -16.41 2.38 8.02
N PHE A 345 -15.64 3.34 7.50
CA PHE A 345 -16.06 4.74 7.40
C PHE A 345 -17.22 4.93 6.43
N PHE A 346 -17.21 4.29 5.26
CA PHE A 346 -18.36 4.31 4.35
C PHE A 346 -19.57 3.58 4.94
N GLU A 347 -19.39 2.39 5.52
CA GLU A 347 -20.48 1.64 6.16
C GLU A 347 -21.15 2.41 7.29
N LYS A 348 -20.36 3.01 8.19
CA LYS A 348 -20.91 3.83 9.27
C LYS A 348 -21.66 5.04 8.74
N ASN A 349 -21.16 5.68 7.68
CA ASN A 349 -21.85 6.80 7.04
C ASN A 349 -23.25 6.45 6.50
N LYS A 350 -23.60 5.18 6.31
CA LYS A 350 -24.98 4.79 5.93
C LYS A 350 -26.00 5.04 7.05
N THR A 351 -25.55 5.13 8.32
CA THR A 351 -26.44 5.17 9.50
C THR A 351 -26.17 6.32 10.46
N MET A 352 -25.04 7.02 10.34
CA MET A 352 -24.66 8.11 11.24
C MET A 352 -24.12 9.32 10.48
N THR A 353 -23.91 10.44 11.18
CA THR A 353 -23.33 11.66 10.59
C THR A 353 -21.90 11.47 10.11
N PHE A 354 -21.44 12.25 9.13
CA PHE A 354 -20.06 12.26 8.64
C PHE A 354 -19.07 12.46 9.78
N LYS A 355 -19.35 13.43 10.66
CA LYS A 355 -18.50 13.71 11.82
C LYS A 355 -18.37 12.52 12.76
N LYS A 356 -19.50 11.91 13.15
CA LYS A 356 -19.50 10.75 14.05
C LYS A 356 -18.81 9.54 13.42
N ALA A 357 -19.07 9.28 12.14
CA ALA A 357 -18.40 8.21 11.40
C ALA A 357 -16.88 8.41 11.37
N PHE A 358 -16.40 9.64 11.15
CA PHE A 358 -14.99 9.96 11.15
C PHE A 358 -14.36 9.75 12.54
N GLU A 359 -14.99 10.27 13.60
CA GLU A 359 -14.53 10.13 14.98
C GLU A 359 -14.42 8.66 15.42
N GLU A 360 -15.39 7.81 15.03
CA GLU A 360 -15.38 6.38 15.38
C GLU A 360 -14.38 5.53 14.58
N THR A 361 -13.91 6.01 13.42
CA THR A 361 -13.10 5.20 12.49
C THR A 361 -11.66 5.66 12.34
N PHE A 362 -11.37 6.96 12.43
CA PHE A 362 -10.05 7.51 12.12
C PHE A 362 -8.93 6.93 12.99
N CYS A 363 -9.17 6.83 14.30
CA CYS A 363 -8.27 6.19 15.27
C CYS A 363 -9.00 5.05 15.98
N SER A 364 -9.50 4.10 15.19
CA SER A 364 -10.26 2.97 15.72
C SER A 364 -9.32 1.91 16.30
N LYS A 365 -9.67 1.38 17.48
CA LYS A 365 -9.08 0.15 18.03
C LYS A 365 -9.19 -1.04 17.08
N LYS A 366 -10.08 -0.99 16.09
CA LYS A 366 -10.18 -2.01 15.05
C LYS A 366 -8.98 -2.02 14.09
N ASN A 367 -8.18 -0.97 14.03
CA ASN A 367 -7.06 -0.88 13.10
C ASN A 367 -5.86 -1.68 13.59
N VAL A 368 -5.43 -2.66 12.79
CA VAL A 368 -4.34 -3.59 13.12
C VAL A 368 -3.25 -3.51 12.05
N ALA A 369 -2.01 -3.21 12.47
CA ALA A 369 -0.83 -3.31 11.63
C ALA A 369 -0.08 -4.61 11.91
N ILE A 370 0.18 -5.42 10.88
CA ILE A 370 0.83 -6.73 11.01
C ILE A 370 2.24 -6.66 10.38
N LEU A 371 3.27 -6.91 11.17
CA LEU A 371 4.62 -7.14 10.67
C LEU A 371 4.88 -8.64 10.55
N ASN A 372 5.18 -9.10 9.34
CA ASN A 372 5.59 -10.47 9.07
C ASN A 372 6.59 -10.50 7.88
N HIS A 373 7.19 -11.64 7.56
CA HIS A 373 8.13 -11.86 6.44
C HIS A 373 7.48 -11.73 5.04
N CYS A 374 6.81 -10.61 4.76
CA CYS A 374 6.03 -10.38 3.54
C CYS A 374 6.87 -10.04 2.29
N TRP A 375 8.19 -9.88 2.44
CA TRP A 375 9.12 -9.54 1.34
C TRP A 375 10.07 -10.68 0.94
N GLU A 376 9.90 -11.87 1.50
CA GLU A 376 10.68 -13.04 1.07
C GLU A 376 10.15 -13.56 -0.27
N ASN A 377 10.86 -13.24 -1.35
CA ASN A 377 10.60 -13.83 -2.66
C ASN A 377 11.11 -15.28 -2.64
N CYS A 378 10.24 -16.24 -2.93
CA CYS A 378 10.45 -17.71 -2.89
C CYS A 378 10.24 -18.42 -1.54
N ASN A 379 9.59 -17.79 -0.54
CA ASN A 379 9.16 -18.49 0.68
C ASN A 379 7.61 -18.58 0.74
N PHE A 380 7.06 -19.73 0.31
CA PHE A 380 5.61 -19.98 0.32
C PHE A 380 5.03 -19.85 1.73
N GLY A 381 5.71 -20.41 2.73
CA GLY A 381 5.25 -20.42 4.11
C GLY A 381 5.09 -19.01 4.70
N ALA A 382 6.12 -18.17 4.54
CA ALA A 382 6.10 -16.79 5.03
C ALA A 382 4.96 -15.95 4.44
N VAL A 383 4.70 -16.08 3.12
CA VAL A 383 3.61 -15.36 2.48
C VAL A 383 2.25 -15.90 2.91
N LEU A 384 2.08 -17.21 2.97
CA LEU A 384 0.81 -17.86 3.32
C LEU A 384 0.41 -17.60 4.78
N THR A 385 1.35 -17.65 5.73
CA THR A 385 1.05 -17.33 7.14
C THR A 385 0.76 -15.84 7.33
N GLY A 386 1.44 -14.94 6.61
CA GLY A 386 1.13 -13.51 6.56
C GLY A 386 -0.27 -13.22 6.00
N TYR A 387 -0.64 -13.88 4.90
CA TYR A 387 -1.98 -13.81 4.33
C TYR A 387 -3.04 -14.33 5.31
N ALA A 388 -2.80 -15.49 5.92
CA ALA A 388 -3.74 -16.11 6.85
C ALA A 388 -3.99 -15.21 8.06
N LEU A 389 -2.96 -14.63 8.67
CA LEU A 389 -3.11 -13.71 9.79
C LEU A 389 -3.88 -12.44 9.40
N ASN A 390 -3.58 -11.85 8.24
CA ASN A 390 -4.33 -10.69 7.73
C ASN A 390 -5.82 -11.03 7.54
N LYS A 391 -6.11 -12.18 6.94
CA LYS A 391 -7.47 -12.66 6.70
C LYS A 391 -8.22 -12.98 7.99
N VAL A 392 -7.58 -13.62 8.98
CA VAL A 392 -8.18 -13.95 10.28
C VAL A 392 -8.59 -12.68 11.01
N CYS A 393 -7.71 -11.68 11.10
CA CYS A 393 -8.05 -10.40 11.73
C CYS A 393 -9.27 -9.73 11.07
N LYS A 394 -9.37 -9.78 9.72
CA LYS A 394 -10.54 -9.26 8.99
C LYS A 394 -11.82 -10.06 9.27
N LEU A 395 -11.73 -11.39 9.30
CA LEU A 395 -12.87 -12.26 9.67
C LEU A 395 -13.35 -12.01 11.10
N LEU A 396 -12.44 -11.59 12.00
CA LEU A 396 -12.76 -11.18 13.37
C LEU A 396 -13.29 -9.73 13.47
N GLY A 397 -13.46 -9.02 12.35
CA GLY A 397 -14.02 -7.66 12.31
C GLY A 397 -13.01 -6.52 12.51
N TYR A 398 -11.72 -6.80 12.37
CA TYR A 398 -10.64 -5.80 12.44
C TYR A 398 -10.19 -5.32 11.06
N ASN A 399 -9.75 -4.07 10.99
CA ASN A 399 -9.19 -3.44 9.80
C ASN A 399 -7.68 -3.73 9.73
N ALA A 400 -7.33 -4.92 9.25
CA ALA A 400 -5.95 -5.41 9.26
C ALA A 400 -5.19 -5.06 7.97
N GLN A 401 -4.01 -4.46 8.12
CA GLN A 401 -3.04 -4.21 7.05
C GLN A 401 -1.67 -4.78 7.40
N THR A 402 -1.00 -5.38 6.43
CA THR A 402 0.38 -5.84 6.54
C THR A 402 1.35 -4.69 6.30
N ILE A 403 2.35 -4.51 7.17
CA ILE A 403 3.33 -3.43 7.06
C ILE A 403 4.20 -3.64 5.83
N ASN A 404 4.12 -2.69 4.90
CA ASN A 404 4.88 -2.66 3.66
C ASN A 404 6.29 -2.11 3.89
N TYR A 405 7.16 -2.89 4.53
CA TYR A 405 8.51 -2.41 4.85
C TYR A 405 9.54 -2.71 3.75
N ASN A 406 10.52 -1.81 3.59
CA ASN A 406 11.72 -2.08 2.79
C ASN A 406 12.96 -1.58 3.52
N PHE A 407 13.72 -2.50 4.13
CA PHE A 407 14.88 -2.19 4.98
C PHE A 407 16.12 -1.79 4.17
N GLY A 408 16.03 -0.74 3.34
CA GLY A 408 17.16 0.09 2.88
C GLY A 408 18.34 -0.57 2.15
N ASN A 409 18.38 -1.90 2.03
CA ASN A 409 19.25 -2.56 1.07
C ASN A 409 18.64 -2.27 -0.30
N GLU A 410 19.47 -1.84 -1.25
CA GLU A 410 19.19 -2.12 -2.65
C GLU A 410 18.54 -3.49 -2.69
N MET A 411 17.31 -3.53 -3.22
CA MET A 411 16.64 -4.73 -3.71
C MET A 411 17.69 -5.82 -3.82
N SER A 412 17.72 -6.78 -2.88
CA SER A 412 18.71 -7.86 -2.95
C SER A 412 18.72 -8.33 -4.40
N GLU A 413 19.85 -8.71 -4.99
CA GLU A 413 19.89 -9.15 -6.40
C GLU A 413 18.86 -10.26 -6.74
N ASN A 414 18.23 -10.87 -5.72
CA ASN A 414 17.08 -11.78 -5.76
C ASN A 414 15.67 -11.13 -5.71
N TYR A 415 15.54 -9.82 -5.65
CA TYR A 415 14.27 -9.10 -5.71
C TYR A 415 13.88 -9.01 -7.18
N ILE A 416 13.30 -10.10 -7.68
CA ILE A 416 12.61 -10.08 -8.96
C ILE A 416 11.38 -9.19 -8.76
N GLN A 417 11.46 -7.94 -9.22
CA GLN A 417 10.27 -7.15 -9.49
C GLN A 417 9.41 -7.96 -10.47
N ASN A 418 8.15 -8.21 -10.12
CA ASN A 418 7.18 -8.98 -10.92
C ASN A 418 7.37 -10.50 -10.87
N SER A 419 7.57 -11.04 -9.66
CA SER A 419 7.40 -12.48 -9.43
C SER A 419 5.91 -12.83 -9.24
N LEU A 420 5.53 -14.09 -9.51
CA LEU A 420 4.18 -14.61 -9.24
C LEU A 420 3.74 -14.43 -7.77
N PHE A 421 4.70 -14.32 -6.85
CA PHE A 421 4.48 -14.02 -5.44
C PHE A 421 4.05 -12.57 -5.22
N ASP A 422 4.63 -11.61 -5.95
CA ASP A 422 4.21 -10.21 -5.86
C ASP A 422 2.78 -10.02 -6.37
N ASP A 423 2.39 -10.79 -7.38
CA ASP A 423 1.03 -10.74 -7.92
C ASP A 423 0.02 -11.33 -6.93
N PHE A 424 0.36 -12.44 -6.26
CA PHE A 424 -0.44 -12.95 -5.14
C PHE A 424 -0.56 -11.91 -4.01
N LYS A 425 0.56 -11.35 -3.55
CA LYS A 425 0.58 -10.38 -2.45
C LYS A 425 -0.27 -9.15 -2.79
N ARG A 426 -0.09 -8.57 -3.98
CA ARG A 426 -0.86 -7.40 -4.44
C ARG A 426 -2.36 -7.68 -4.52
N LYS A 427 -2.75 -8.90 -4.88
CA LYS A 427 -4.15 -9.28 -5.02
C LYS A 427 -4.84 -9.60 -3.68
N TYR A 428 -4.14 -10.24 -2.74
CA TYR A 428 -4.78 -10.83 -1.56
C TYR A 428 -4.35 -10.23 -0.22
N ILE A 429 -3.34 -9.37 -0.17
CA ILE A 429 -2.84 -8.78 1.08
C ILE A 429 -2.99 -7.25 1.02
N ASP A 430 -3.74 -6.71 1.98
CA ASP A 430 -3.83 -5.25 2.15
C ASP A 430 -2.54 -4.76 2.82
N PHE A 431 -1.84 -3.86 2.15
CA PHE A 431 -0.59 -3.29 2.63
C PHE A 431 -0.78 -1.88 3.17
N THR A 432 0.02 -1.53 4.19
CA THR A 432 0.21 -0.12 4.57
C THR A 432 0.91 0.64 3.45
N MET A 433 1.03 1.96 3.61
CA MET A 433 2.00 2.72 2.81
C MET A 433 3.41 2.14 2.97
N PRO A 434 4.25 2.20 1.91
CA PRO A 434 5.63 1.74 2.00
C PRO A 434 6.41 2.50 3.08
N VAL A 435 7.04 1.77 3.99
CA VAL A 435 7.89 2.30 5.07
C VAL A 435 9.34 1.82 4.92
N ARG A 436 10.30 2.74 4.99
CA ARG A 436 11.71 2.50 4.64
C ARG A 436 12.68 2.83 5.75
N ASN A 437 12.21 3.54 6.77
CA ASN A 437 13.01 4.00 7.89
C ASN A 437 12.16 4.14 9.14
N TYR A 438 12.82 4.25 10.29
CA TYR A 438 12.17 4.33 11.60
C TYR A 438 11.12 5.44 11.71
N VAL A 439 11.32 6.60 11.08
CA VAL A 439 10.35 7.72 11.10
C VAL A 439 9.06 7.34 10.37
N GLU A 440 9.18 6.66 9.23
CA GLU A 440 8.03 6.16 8.47
C GLU A 440 7.29 5.05 9.24
N PHE A 441 8.00 4.21 9.99
CA PHE A 441 7.38 3.25 10.92
C PHE A 441 6.66 3.96 12.08
N GLU A 442 7.26 4.99 12.69
CA GLU A 442 6.61 5.78 13.74
C GLU A 442 5.32 6.45 13.24
N TYR A 443 5.27 6.83 11.97
CA TYR A 443 4.08 7.44 11.36
C TYR A 443 2.86 6.50 11.35
N LEU A 444 3.06 5.18 11.38
CA LEU A 444 1.98 4.19 11.48
C LEU A 444 1.17 4.34 12.77
N ASN A 445 1.75 4.87 13.85
CA ASN A 445 1.05 5.10 15.12
C ASN A 445 -0.14 6.07 15.00
N ASN A 446 -0.23 6.82 13.90
CA ASN A 446 -1.35 7.72 13.63
C ASN A 446 -2.58 6.99 13.07
N TYR A 447 -2.43 5.74 12.61
CA TYR A 447 -3.47 4.98 11.93
C TYR A 447 -3.87 3.70 12.66
N PHE A 448 -2.97 3.16 13.49
CA PHE A 448 -3.14 1.86 14.13
C PHE A 448 -3.03 1.98 15.65
N ASP A 449 -3.90 1.25 16.35
CA ASP A 449 -3.85 1.07 17.80
C ASP A 449 -3.28 -0.29 18.20
N ASN A 450 -3.39 -1.27 17.31
CA ASN A 450 -2.88 -2.62 17.49
C ASN A 450 -1.73 -2.88 16.51
N PHE A 451 -0.59 -3.34 17.04
CA PHE A 451 0.55 -3.81 16.26
C PHE A 451 0.82 -5.28 16.58
N ILE A 452 0.80 -6.12 15.54
CA ILE A 452 1.07 -7.55 15.65
C ILE A 452 2.39 -7.87 14.96
N VAL A 453 3.29 -8.59 15.64
CA VAL A 453 4.32 -9.37 14.95
C VAL A 453 3.74 -10.77 14.71
N GLY A 454 3.73 -11.19 13.45
CA GLY A 454 3.09 -12.41 13.02
C GLY A 454 3.89 -13.68 13.34
N SER A 455 3.56 -14.75 12.62
CA SER A 455 4.22 -16.04 12.77
C SER A 455 5.45 -16.15 11.86
N ASP A 456 5.85 -17.37 11.50
CA ASP A 456 7.18 -17.70 10.99
C ASP A 456 8.32 -17.44 12.00
N GLN A 457 9.57 -17.52 11.57
CA GLN A 457 10.78 -17.35 12.39
C GLN A 457 11.10 -15.86 12.68
N VAL A 458 10.08 -15.06 13.00
CA VAL A 458 10.15 -13.61 13.26
C VAL A 458 10.97 -13.21 14.49
N TRP A 459 11.35 -14.15 15.36
CA TRP A 459 12.23 -13.93 16.51
C TRP A 459 13.53 -14.74 16.45
N ARG A 460 13.83 -15.35 15.30
CA ARG A 460 15.14 -15.98 15.09
C ARG A 460 16.21 -14.94 14.76
N TYR A 461 17.17 -14.76 15.65
CA TYR A 461 18.18 -13.70 15.55
C TYR A 461 19.02 -13.79 14.26
N GLN A 462 19.38 -15.00 13.83
CA GLN A 462 20.11 -15.25 12.58
C GLN A 462 19.34 -14.81 11.32
N ILE A 463 18.00 -14.81 11.36
CA ILE A 463 17.16 -14.42 10.21
C ILE A 463 16.91 -12.91 10.20
N ILE A 464 16.52 -12.33 11.33
CA ILE A 464 16.14 -10.92 11.42
C ILE A 464 17.34 -10.00 11.17
N THR A 465 18.55 -10.48 11.49
CA THR A 465 19.80 -9.73 11.53
C THR A 465 19.78 -8.56 12.53
N LYS A 466 20.98 -8.16 12.97
CA LYS A 466 21.16 -7.13 14.01
C LYS A 466 20.55 -5.77 13.66
N ASP A 467 20.55 -5.39 12.39
CA ASP A 467 20.11 -4.06 11.93
C ASP A 467 18.57 -3.94 11.86
N ASN A 468 17.82 -5.06 11.90
CA ASN A 468 16.34 -5.04 11.82
C ASN A 468 15.64 -5.45 13.13
N LEU A 469 16.40 -5.80 14.16
CA LEU A 469 15.90 -6.36 15.41
C LEU A 469 14.75 -5.53 16.01
N GLU A 470 14.93 -4.21 16.11
CA GLU A 470 13.93 -3.34 16.74
C GLU A 470 12.58 -3.30 15.99
N TYR A 471 12.56 -3.59 14.68
CA TYR A 471 11.34 -3.60 13.89
C TYR A 471 10.51 -4.87 14.15
N PHE A 472 11.15 -6.04 14.18
CA PHE A 472 10.47 -7.32 14.45
C PHE A 472 9.98 -7.47 15.89
N PHE A 473 10.44 -6.60 16.78
CA PHE A 473 9.91 -6.45 18.13
C PHE A 473 8.99 -5.22 18.29
N LEU A 474 8.61 -4.58 17.17
CA LEU A 474 7.65 -3.48 17.12
C LEU A 474 8.03 -2.29 18.01
N ASN A 475 9.33 -2.04 18.20
CA ASN A 475 9.79 -1.02 19.14
C ASN A 475 9.44 0.42 18.69
N PHE A 476 9.04 0.62 17.43
CA PHE A 476 8.52 1.89 16.91
C PHE A 476 7.09 2.21 17.36
N ALA A 477 6.33 1.23 17.87
CA ALA A 477 4.99 1.46 18.39
C ALA A 477 5.06 2.31 19.67
N LYS A 478 4.21 3.33 19.80
CA LYS A 478 4.20 4.21 20.97
C LYS A 478 3.72 3.45 22.23
N PRO A 479 4.12 3.89 23.44
CA PRO A 479 3.77 3.21 24.70
C PRO A 479 2.28 2.95 24.91
N GLU A 480 1.41 3.86 24.46
CA GLU A 480 -0.04 3.76 24.54
C GLU A 480 -0.67 2.74 23.57
N LYS A 481 0.11 2.20 22.63
CA LYS A 481 -0.35 1.25 21.62
C LYS A 481 -0.26 -0.18 22.15
N ASN A 482 -1.15 -1.03 21.66
CA ASN A 482 -1.19 -2.45 21.99
C ASN A 482 -0.21 -3.23 21.09
N ILE A 483 0.72 -3.96 21.69
CA ILE A 483 1.82 -4.66 21.02
C ILE A 483 1.68 -6.15 21.29
N ILE A 484 1.49 -6.93 20.23
CA ILE A 484 1.06 -8.34 20.30
C ILE A 484 2.02 -9.20 19.47
N SER A 485 2.38 -10.38 19.96
CA SER A 485 2.92 -11.45 19.12
C SER A 485 1.85 -12.49 18.83
N CYS A 486 1.68 -12.86 17.57
CA CYS A 486 0.72 -13.88 17.14
C CYS A 486 1.48 -15.07 16.55
N ALA A 487 1.58 -16.15 17.33
CA ALA A 487 2.27 -17.38 16.95
C ALA A 487 3.74 -17.14 16.55
N ALA A 488 4.43 -16.20 17.19
CA ALA A 488 5.82 -15.88 16.88
C ALA A 488 6.73 -17.08 17.16
N SER A 489 7.88 -17.14 16.49
CA SER A 489 8.78 -18.29 16.58
C SER A 489 10.23 -17.86 16.71
N PHE A 490 10.92 -18.43 17.70
CA PHE A 490 12.37 -18.40 17.80
C PHE A 490 13.00 -19.39 16.82
N GLY A 491 12.28 -20.47 16.48
CA GLY A 491 12.63 -21.39 15.41
C GLY A 491 13.78 -22.35 15.71
N ILE A 492 14.31 -22.35 16.93
CA ILE A 492 15.42 -23.19 17.39
C ILE A 492 15.18 -23.72 18.81
N TYR A 493 15.84 -24.83 19.14
CA TYR A 493 15.82 -25.40 20.49
C TYR A 493 16.59 -24.56 21.52
N ASP A 494 17.87 -24.32 21.24
CA ASP A 494 18.78 -23.61 22.14
C ASP A 494 18.82 -22.11 21.80
N ILE A 495 17.81 -21.40 22.28
CA ILE A 495 17.66 -19.96 22.05
C ILE A 495 18.81 -19.16 22.69
N ASP A 496 19.30 -19.58 23.85
CA ASP A 496 20.28 -18.81 24.61
C ASP A 496 21.66 -18.79 23.94
N SER A 497 22.10 -19.89 23.33
CA SER A 497 23.38 -19.90 22.62
C SER A 497 23.42 -18.94 21.43
N GLU A 498 22.30 -18.74 20.74
CA GLU A 498 22.21 -17.79 19.63
C GLU A 498 22.21 -16.32 20.11
N LEU A 499 21.67 -16.06 21.31
CA LEU A 499 21.50 -14.70 21.85
C LEU A 499 22.66 -14.24 22.74
N ASN A 500 23.56 -15.13 23.17
CA ASN A 500 24.70 -14.79 24.03
C ASN A 500 25.87 -14.12 23.26
N VAL A 501 25.53 -13.15 22.41
CA VAL A 501 26.47 -12.36 21.62
C VAL A 501 26.59 -10.97 22.23
N LYS A 502 27.82 -10.48 22.47
CA LYS A 502 28.05 -9.12 22.99
C LYS A 502 27.53 -8.06 22.01
N TYR A 503 26.67 -7.17 22.49
CA TYR A 503 26.15 -6.03 21.74
C TYR A 503 26.91 -4.74 22.05
N THR A 504 27.03 -4.39 23.34
CA THR A 504 27.93 -3.34 23.85
C THR A 504 28.96 -3.93 24.81
N LYS A 505 29.71 -3.08 25.53
CA LYS A 505 30.60 -3.54 26.62
C LYS A 505 29.78 -4.16 27.77
N ASN A 506 28.57 -3.64 28.00
CA ASN A 506 27.76 -3.91 29.19
C ASN A 506 26.42 -4.60 28.87
N ALA A 507 26.18 -4.96 27.60
CA ALA A 507 24.94 -5.60 27.18
C ALA A 507 25.18 -6.61 26.06
N THR A 508 24.42 -7.71 26.10
CA THR A 508 24.31 -8.75 25.08
C THR A 508 23.09 -8.53 24.19
N ILE A 509 22.97 -9.31 23.13
CA ILE A 509 21.73 -9.39 22.34
C ILE A 509 20.58 -9.93 23.20
N LYS A 510 20.84 -10.92 24.05
CA LYS A 510 19.87 -11.43 25.04
C LYS A 510 19.27 -10.32 25.90
N ASP A 511 20.09 -9.37 26.37
CA ASP A 511 19.60 -8.23 27.16
C ASP A 511 18.63 -7.31 26.41
N LEU A 512 18.79 -7.19 25.09
CA LEU A 512 17.86 -6.47 24.22
C LEU A 512 16.58 -7.28 24.01
N TYR A 513 16.68 -8.58 23.71
CA TYR A 513 15.53 -9.47 23.54
C TYR A 513 14.62 -9.45 24.77
N ILE A 514 15.18 -9.54 25.97
CA ILE A 514 14.41 -9.47 27.22
C ILE A 514 13.64 -8.15 27.33
N LYS A 515 14.29 -7.03 27.03
CA LYS A 515 13.65 -5.69 27.09
C LYS A 515 12.56 -5.56 26.03
N TYR A 516 12.83 -6.02 24.82
CA TYR A 516 11.85 -5.99 23.75
C TYR A 516 10.64 -6.88 24.04
N LEU A 517 10.84 -8.11 24.52
CA LEU A 517 9.74 -9.00 24.91
C LEU A 517 8.91 -8.42 26.06
N LYS A 518 9.53 -7.75 27.04
CA LYS A 518 8.83 -7.04 28.12
C LYS A 518 7.98 -5.85 27.64
N ASN A 519 8.18 -5.38 26.41
CA ASN A 519 7.39 -4.30 25.81
C ASN A 519 6.09 -4.82 25.15
N PHE A 520 5.91 -6.14 25.00
CA PHE A 520 4.68 -6.74 24.50
C PHE A 520 3.59 -6.78 25.58
N ASP A 521 2.35 -6.49 25.17
CA ASP A 521 1.18 -6.60 26.05
C ASP A 521 0.63 -8.02 26.07
N SER A 522 0.72 -8.73 24.94
CA SER A 522 0.24 -10.09 24.78
C SER A 522 1.23 -10.89 23.95
N ILE A 523 1.67 -12.05 24.46
CA ILE A 523 2.65 -12.89 23.81
C ILE A 523 2.03 -14.25 23.49
N SER A 524 2.05 -14.63 22.22
CA SER A 524 1.83 -16.01 21.82
C SER A 524 2.95 -16.52 20.91
N ILE A 525 3.18 -17.82 21.01
CA ILE A 525 4.28 -18.56 20.38
C ILE A 525 3.70 -19.89 19.86
N ARG A 526 4.32 -20.48 18.83
CA ARG A 526 3.84 -21.73 18.20
C ARG A 526 4.65 -22.98 18.55
N GLU A 527 5.67 -22.86 19.40
CA GLU A 527 6.50 -23.96 19.89
C GLU A 527 6.57 -23.99 21.43
N GLU A 528 6.49 -25.18 22.03
CA GLU A 528 6.48 -25.38 23.48
C GLU A 528 7.75 -24.82 24.15
N ASN A 529 8.93 -25.09 23.57
CA ASN A 529 10.20 -24.64 24.12
C ASN A 529 10.32 -23.09 24.13
N GLY A 530 9.69 -22.40 23.18
CA GLY A 530 9.63 -20.94 23.15
C GLY A 530 8.74 -20.37 24.26
N VAL A 531 7.61 -21.03 24.57
CA VAL A 531 6.76 -20.67 25.71
C VAL A 531 7.51 -20.87 27.03
N GLU A 532 8.22 -21.98 27.18
CA GLU A 532 9.07 -22.23 28.35
C GLU A 532 10.19 -21.20 28.48
N TYR A 533 10.78 -20.77 27.37
CA TYR A 533 11.79 -19.71 27.36
C TYR A 533 11.23 -18.38 27.88
N CYS A 534 10.06 -17.96 27.40
CA CYS A 534 9.38 -16.77 27.94
C CYS A 534 9.09 -16.90 29.44
N LYS A 535 8.64 -18.08 29.90
CA LYS A 535 8.40 -18.34 31.32
C LYS A 535 9.67 -18.19 32.16
N LYS A 536 10.82 -18.69 31.69
CA LYS A 536 12.14 -18.50 32.34
C LYS A 536 12.53 -17.03 32.46
N LEU A 537 12.06 -16.18 31.54
CA LEU A 537 12.28 -14.72 31.57
C LEU A 537 11.26 -13.96 32.43
N GLY A 538 10.32 -14.67 33.08
CA GLY A 538 9.24 -14.07 33.87
C GLY A 538 8.11 -13.47 33.02
N LEU A 539 7.97 -13.94 31.78
CA LEU A 539 6.93 -13.49 30.85
C LEU A 539 5.84 -14.56 30.70
N ASN A 540 4.60 -14.11 30.55
CA ASN A 540 3.49 -15.00 30.23
C ASN A 540 3.33 -15.09 28.70
N ALA A 541 3.44 -16.30 28.15
CA ALA A 541 3.25 -16.58 26.73
C ALA A 541 2.28 -17.75 26.57
N SER A 542 1.40 -17.67 25.56
CA SER A 542 0.46 -18.74 25.24
C SER A 542 0.94 -19.54 24.03
N LEU A 543 0.81 -20.87 24.08
CA LEU A 543 1.00 -21.74 22.93
C LEU A 543 -0.26 -21.67 22.05
N ILE A 544 -0.14 -21.20 20.82
CA ILE A 544 -1.25 -21.15 19.85
C ILE A 544 -0.83 -21.76 18.51
N LEU A 545 -1.80 -22.11 17.67
CA LEU A 545 -1.53 -22.58 16.31
C LEU A 545 -1.01 -21.46 15.40
N ASP A 546 -0.27 -21.86 14.37
CA ASP A 546 0.08 -20.97 13.27
C ASP A 546 -1.19 -20.41 12.60
N PRO A 547 -1.21 -19.13 12.18
CA PRO A 547 -2.35 -18.51 11.50
C PRO A 547 -2.91 -19.31 10.32
N VAL A 548 -2.11 -20.15 9.64
CA VAL A 548 -2.60 -20.98 8.54
C VAL A 548 -3.71 -21.97 8.94
N PHE A 549 -3.78 -22.37 10.22
CA PHE A 549 -4.84 -23.22 10.76
C PHE A 549 -6.07 -22.44 11.27
N LEU A 550 -6.00 -21.11 11.26
CA LEU A 550 -7.10 -20.26 11.74
C LEU A 550 -8.09 -19.89 10.62
N ILE A 551 -7.77 -20.19 9.37
CA ILE A 551 -8.72 -20.15 8.26
C ILE A 551 -9.12 -21.56 7.82
N THR A 552 -10.25 -21.69 7.14
CA THR A 552 -10.82 -23.01 6.81
C THR A 552 -10.09 -23.65 5.63
N LYS A 553 -10.15 -24.98 5.52
CA LYS A 553 -9.67 -25.69 4.31
C LYS A 553 -10.31 -25.11 3.03
N LYS A 554 -11.61 -24.83 3.07
CA LYS A 554 -12.37 -24.24 1.96
C LYS A 554 -11.85 -22.87 1.54
N ASP A 555 -11.29 -22.09 2.47
CA ASP A 555 -10.66 -20.81 2.14
C ASP A 555 -9.39 -20.98 1.31
N TRP A 556 -8.63 -22.04 1.56
CA TRP A 556 -7.45 -22.38 0.77
C TRP A 556 -7.82 -22.97 -0.59
N GLU A 557 -8.83 -23.84 -0.64
CA GLU A 557 -9.34 -24.44 -1.89
C GLU A 557 -9.80 -23.35 -2.89
N LYS A 558 -10.48 -22.30 -2.41
CA LYS A 558 -10.87 -21.15 -3.26
C LYS A 558 -9.68 -20.50 -3.98
N LEU A 559 -8.52 -20.38 -3.32
CA LEU A 559 -7.32 -19.82 -3.96
C LEU A 559 -6.81 -20.73 -5.08
N THR A 560 -6.94 -22.05 -4.92
CA THR A 560 -6.54 -23.03 -5.94
C THR A 560 -7.47 -23.04 -7.16
N ASP A 561 -8.74 -22.72 -6.98
CA ASP A 561 -9.75 -22.64 -8.04
C ASP A 561 -9.56 -21.41 -8.94
N GLU A 562 -9.02 -20.33 -8.39
CA GLU A 562 -8.73 -19.09 -9.12
C GLU A 562 -7.51 -19.22 -10.06
N ASP A 563 -6.69 -20.26 -9.90
CA ASP A 563 -5.54 -20.49 -10.76
C ASP A 563 -5.97 -21.06 -12.12
N LYS A 564 -5.55 -20.35 -13.18
CA LYS A 564 -5.81 -20.69 -14.58
C LYS A 564 -4.60 -21.35 -15.25
N SER A 565 -3.52 -21.59 -14.51
CA SER A 565 -2.34 -22.27 -15.03
C SER A 565 -2.69 -23.73 -15.44
N PRO A 566 -1.93 -24.33 -16.39
CA PRO A 566 -2.08 -25.74 -16.73
C PRO A 566 -1.88 -26.60 -15.47
N LYS A 567 -2.90 -27.39 -15.15
CA LYS A 567 -2.92 -28.26 -13.97
C LYS A 567 -2.55 -29.67 -14.40
N GLU A 568 -1.31 -30.06 -14.13
CA GLU A 568 -0.83 -31.41 -14.33
C GLU A 568 -0.83 -32.15 -13.00
N PHE A 569 -1.54 -33.27 -12.97
CA PHE A 569 -1.70 -34.09 -11.78
C PHE A 569 -0.46 -34.95 -11.56
N HIS A 570 0.04 -34.95 -10.32
CA HIS A 570 1.17 -35.76 -9.89
C HIS A 570 0.77 -36.53 -8.62
N LYS A 571 1.04 -37.83 -8.56
CA LYS A 571 0.70 -38.65 -7.38
C LYS A 571 1.54 -38.27 -6.17
N VAL A 572 2.81 -37.87 -6.37
CA VAL A 572 3.73 -37.54 -5.29
C VAL A 572 4.28 -36.13 -5.45
N ALA A 573 4.06 -35.31 -4.43
CA ALA A 573 4.64 -33.99 -4.34
C ALA A 573 5.71 -33.96 -3.23
N HIS A 574 6.79 -33.21 -3.45
CA HIS A 574 7.79 -33.00 -2.40
C HIS A 574 8.24 -31.54 -2.29
N TYR A 575 8.35 -31.08 -1.05
CA TYR A 575 8.77 -29.72 -0.69
C TYR A 575 9.91 -29.78 0.33
N ILE A 576 11.14 -29.83 -0.18
CA ILE A 576 12.36 -30.04 0.63
C ILE A 576 13.30 -28.85 0.45
N ILE A 577 13.48 -28.02 1.47
CA ILE A 577 14.20 -26.75 1.41
C ILE A 577 15.72 -26.95 1.46
N ASN A 578 16.22 -27.86 2.30
CA ASN A 578 17.64 -27.88 2.68
C ASN A 578 18.50 -28.95 2.01
N SER A 579 17.94 -29.77 1.10
CA SER A 579 18.68 -30.90 0.50
C SER A 579 18.14 -31.28 -0.88
N ASN A 580 19.01 -31.78 -1.76
CA ASN A 580 18.60 -32.39 -3.03
C ASN A 580 18.26 -33.88 -2.80
N GLN A 581 17.25 -34.14 -1.97
CA GLN A 581 16.81 -35.49 -1.58
C GLN A 581 15.74 -36.08 -2.51
N THR A 582 15.76 -35.70 -3.79
CA THR A 582 14.78 -36.20 -4.78
C THR A 582 14.86 -37.72 -4.91
N GLU A 583 16.06 -38.29 -4.95
CA GLU A 583 16.23 -39.75 -5.08
C GLU A 583 15.69 -40.51 -3.87
N SER A 584 15.99 -40.06 -2.64
CA SER A 584 15.44 -40.64 -1.42
C SER A 584 13.91 -40.54 -1.35
N THR A 585 13.35 -39.43 -1.83
CA THR A 585 11.90 -39.23 -1.95
C THR A 585 11.28 -40.22 -2.92
N VAL A 586 11.90 -40.40 -4.09
CA VAL A 586 11.43 -41.36 -5.11
C VAL A 586 11.49 -42.79 -4.57
N ASN A 587 12.58 -43.17 -3.91
CA ASN A 587 12.74 -44.49 -3.33
C ASN A 587 11.70 -44.76 -2.23
N LEU A 588 11.45 -43.79 -1.35
CA LEU A 588 10.40 -43.88 -0.34
C LEU A 588 9.01 -44.04 -0.98
N ALA A 589 8.68 -43.22 -1.97
CA ALA A 589 7.38 -43.26 -2.62
C ALA A 589 7.12 -44.59 -3.33
N LYS A 590 8.14 -45.18 -3.98
CA LYS A 590 8.07 -46.51 -4.62
C LYS A 590 7.77 -47.63 -3.62
N GLN A 591 8.14 -47.49 -2.35
CA GLN A 591 7.83 -48.45 -1.29
C GLN A 591 6.39 -48.32 -0.76
N ILE A 592 5.74 -47.18 -0.99
CA ILE A 592 4.41 -46.85 -0.45
C ILE A 592 3.34 -47.03 -1.53
N ILE A 593 3.63 -46.66 -2.78
CA ILE A 593 2.69 -46.65 -3.91
C ILE A 593 3.18 -47.67 -4.95
N THR A 594 2.39 -48.72 -5.19
CA THR A 594 2.80 -49.90 -5.98
C THR A 594 2.91 -49.69 -7.50
N ASP A 595 2.51 -48.53 -8.05
CA ASP A 595 2.52 -48.24 -9.49
C ASP A 595 2.91 -46.78 -9.79
N ILE A 596 4.13 -46.39 -9.41
CA ILE A 596 4.62 -45.01 -9.59
C ILE A 596 5.64 -44.89 -10.74
N GLN A 597 5.40 -43.95 -11.65
CA GLN A 597 6.29 -43.59 -12.74
C GLN A 597 7.09 -42.33 -12.41
N ILE A 598 8.13 -42.02 -13.19
CA ILE A 598 8.94 -40.80 -12.96
C ILE A 598 8.09 -39.53 -13.13
N ASP A 599 7.17 -39.52 -14.08
CA ASP A 599 6.28 -38.38 -14.35
C ASP A 599 5.20 -38.18 -13.25
N ASP A 600 5.07 -39.12 -12.30
CA ASP A 600 4.17 -38.98 -11.15
C ASP A 600 4.73 -38.07 -10.03
N PHE A 601 5.96 -37.54 -10.19
CA PHE A 601 6.66 -36.76 -9.17
C PHE A 601 6.77 -35.28 -9.51
N ILE A 602 6.45 -34.41 -8.54
CA ILE A 602 6.66 -32.96 -8.67
C ILE A 602 7.44 -32.37 -7.49
N LYS A 603 8.43 -31.53 -7.81
CA LYS A 603 9.20 -30.74 -6.84
C LYS A 603 8.57 -29.35 -6.65
N LEU A 604 8.12 -29.05 -5.43
CA LEU A 604 7.40 -27.80 -5.10
C LEU A 604 8.31 -26.64 -4.67
N ASN A 605 9.51 -26.52 -5.24
CA ASN A 605 10.48 -25.46 -4.91
C ASN A 605 10.76 -24.49 -6.07
N SER A 606 9.98 -24.57 -7.16
CA SER A 606 10.23 -23.74 -8.34
C SER A 606 9.89 -22.28 -8.06
N LYS A 607 10.79 -21.37 -8.48
CA LYS A 607 10.56 -19.91 -8.43
C LYS A 607 9.48 -19.47 -9.42
N ASP A 608 9.23 -20.29 -10.45
CA ASP A 608 8.23 -20.05 -11.49
C ASP A 608 6.85 -20.64 -11.15
N MET A 609 6.71 -21.21 -9.94
CA MET A 609 5.43 -21.73 -9.45
C MET A 609 4.68 -20.65 -8.68
N SER A 610 3.41 -20.43 -9.04
CA SER A 610 2.53 -19.54 -8.29
C SER A 610 2.17 -20.14 -6.92
N ILE A 611 1.80 -19.30 -5.95
CA ILE A 611 1.33 -19.76 -4.64
C ILE A 611 0.08 -20.64 -4.79
N GLN A 612 -0.81 -20.27 -5.72
CA GLN A 612 -2.03 -21.02 -5.99
C GLN A 612 -1.74 -22.40 -6.57
N ASN A 613 -0.79 -22.51 -7.52
CA ASN A 613 -0.36 -23.79 -8.07
C ASN A 613 0.32 -24.65 -6.99
N TRP A 614 1.16 -24.06 -6.13
CA TRP A 614 1.77 -24.77 -5.01
C TRP A 614 0.73 -25.39 -4.07
N LEU A 615 -0.30 -24.61 -3.69
CA LEU A 615 -1.42 -25.10 -2.90
C LEU A 615 -2.22 -26.18 -3.64
N TRP A 616 -2.44 -26.01 -4.94
CA TRP A 616 -3.18 -26.97 -5.77
C TRP A 616 -2.45 -28.31 -5.85
N GLN A 617 -1.15 -28.32 -6.13
CA GLN A 617 -0.34 -29.54 -6.20
C GLN A 617 -0.36 -30.29 -4.87
N LEU A 618 -0.18 -29.56 -3.75
CA LEU A 618 -0.25 -30.16 -2.42
C LEU A 618 -1.65 -30.73 -2.14
N ASN A 619 -2.72 -30.01 -2.47
CA ASN A 619 -4.10 -30.45 -2.26
C ASN A 619 -4.54 -31.60 -3.19
N ASN A 620 -3.83 -31.89 -4.28
CA ASN A 620 -4.22 -32.94 -5.22
C ASN A 620 -3.31 -34.17 -5.20
N CYS A 621 -2.09 -34.08 -4.64
CA CYS A 621 -1.23 -35.26 -4.51
C CYS A 621 -1.83 -36.35 -3.60
N GLU A 622 -1.39 -37.60 -3.80
CA GLU A 622 -1.73 -38.76 -2.97
C GLU A 622 -0.82 -38.87 -1.75
N PHE A 623 0.49 -38.63 -1.94
CA PHE A 623 1.50 -38.68 -0.89
C PHE A 623 2.45 -37.48 -0.95
N PHE A 624 2.81 -36.94 0.22
CA PHE A 624 3.63 -35.74 0.34
C PHE A 624 4.88 -35.95 1.19
N VAL A 625 6.02 -35.43 0.74
CA VAL A 625 7.30 -35.48 1.47
C VAL A 625 7.83 -34.08 1.71
N THR A 626 8.19 -33.75 2.94
CA THR A 626 8.70 -32.39 3.25
C THR A 626 9.73 -32.38 4.38
N ASP A 627 10.55 -31.34 4.43
CA ASP A 627 11.38 -30.97 5.59
C ASP A 627 10.90 -29.67 6.25
N SER A 628 9.81 -29.09 5.75
CA SER A 628 9.38 -27.73 6.04
C SER A 628 8.18 -27.70 6.98
N PHE A 629 8.22 -26.78 7.96
CA PHE A 629 7.13 -26.57 8.90
C PHE A 629 5.80 -26.26 8.20
N HIS A 630 5.80 -25.29 7.28
CA HIS A 630 4.58 -24.94 6.55
C HIS A 630 4.17 -26.02 5.54
N GLY A 631 5.13 -26.79 5.01
CA GLY A 631 4.83 -28.01 4.24
C GLY A 631 3.99 -28.98 5.07
N CYS A 632 4.41 -29.26 6.30
CA CYS A 632 3.63 -30.08 7.24
C CYS A 632 2.26 -29.46 7.54
N CYS A 633 2.19 -28.15 7.80
CA CYS A 633 0.91 -27.48 8.06
C CYS A 633 -0.10 -27.69 6.93
N PHE A 634 0.32 -27.48 5.69
CA PHE A 634 -0.57 -27.62 4.54
C PHE A 634 -0.91 -29.08 4.22
N ALA A 635 0.01 -30.02 4.44
CA ALA A 635 -0.29 -31.46 4.35
C ALA A 635 -1.38 -31.86 5.35
N ILE A 636 -1.32 -31.34 6.57
CA ILE A 636 -2.32 -31.56 7.61
C ILE A 636 -3.65 -30.90 7.21
N ILE A 637 -3.65 -29.63 6.79
CA ILE A 637 -4.86 -28.89 6.37
C ILE A 637 -5.59 -29.58 5.21
N PHE A 638 -4.84 -30.14 4.25
CA PHE A 638 -5.42 -30.82 3.09
C PHE A 638 -5.65 -32.33 3.29
N ASN A 639 -5.49 -32.83 4.52
CA ASN A 639 -5.68 -34.24 4.88
C ASN A 639 -4.83 -35.22 4.04
N LYS A 640 -3.55 -34.91 3.81
CA LYS A 640 -2.66 -35.68 2.95
C LYS A 640 -1.84 -36.71 3.70
N GLN A 641 -1.76 -37.95 3.18
CA GLN A 641 -0.74 -38.86 3.67
C GLN A 641 0.64 -38.25 3.41
N PHE A 642 1.46 -38.15 4.45
CA PHE A 642 2.74 -37.46 4.34
C PHE A 642 3.78 -38.00 5.32
N VAL A 643 5.04 -37.64 5.06
CA VAL A 643 6.13 -37.77 6.02
C VAL A 643 6.95 -36.48 6.06
N CYS A 644 7.39 -36.11 7.26
CA CYS A 644 8.35 -35.04 7.48
C CYS A 644 9.72 -35.64 7.80
N VAL A 645 10.73 -35.37 6.97
CA VAL A 645 12.09 -35.82 7.21
C VAL A 645 13.00 -34.60 7.28
N ASN A 646 13.59 -34.35 8.45
CA ASN A 646 14.46 -33.19 8.63
C ASN A 646 15.66 -33.54 9.52
N SER A 647 16.84 -33.59 8.89
CA SER A 647 18.10 -33.93 9.53
C SER A 647 18.66 -32.80 10.40
N ASN A 648 18.15 -31.58 10.28
CA ASN A 648 18.57 -30.45 11.09
C ASN A 648 17.78 -30.42 12.41
N THR A 649 18.27 -31.21 13.37
CA THR A 649 17.65 -31.35 14.71
C THR A 649 17.51 -30.02 15.47
N LYS A 650 18.31 -29.01 15.15
CA LYS A 650 18.27 -27.70 15.83
C LYS A 650 16.97 -26.93 15.62
N ILE A 651 16.27 -27.18 14.51
CA ILE A 651 15.07 -26.42 14.08
C ILE A 651 13.76 -27.22 14.19
N LEU A 652 13.81 -28.44 14.76
CA LEU A 652 12.68 -29.36 14.85
C LEU A 652 11.61 -28.95 15.88
N ALA A 653 11.93 -28.06 16.82
CA ALA A 653 11.06 -27.72 17.94
C ALA A 653 9.62 -27.34 17.54
N ARG A 654 9.47 -26.67 16.39
CA ARG A 654 8.17 -26.28 15.84
C ARG A 654 7.37 -27.48 15.34
N MET A 655 8.03 -28.39 14.61
CA MET A 655 7.40 -29.60 14.09
C MET A 655 7.01 -30.54 15.23
N GLU A 656 7.91 -30.76 16.18
CA GLU A 656 7.68 -31.62 17.34
C GLU A 656 6.51 -31.11 18.20
N SER A 657 6.46 -29.80 18.47
CA SER A 657 5.33 -29.18 19.19
C SER A 657 4.00 -29.42 18.46
N LEU A 658 3.94 -29.14 17.15
CA LEU A 658 2.74 -29.33 16.35
C LEU A 658 2.29 -30.79 16.30
N PHE A 659 3.23 -31.72 16.11
CA PHE A 659 2.89 -33.14 15.92
C PHE A 659 2.44 -33.76 17.23
N LYS A 660 3.04 -33.36 18.35
CA LYS A 660 2.61 -33.74 19.70
C LYS A 660 1.21 -33.22 20.02
N MET A 661 0.91 -31.96 19.69
CA MET A 661 -0.44 -31.40 19.86
C MET A 661 -1.47 -32.27 19.12
N LEU A 662 -1.16 -32.68 17.89
CA LEU A 662 -2.08 -33.41 17.02
C LEU A 662 -2.07 -34.94 17.23
N GLY A 663 -1.06 -35.51 17.90
CA GLY A 663 -0.90 -36.95 18.09
C GLY A 663 -0.45 -37.69 16.82
N ILE A 664 0.45 -37.07 16.05
CA ILE A 664 1.00 -37.58 14.77
C ILE A 664 2.53 -37.57 14.76
N GLU A 665 3.16 -37.73 15.92
CA GLU A 665 4.61 -37.74 16.12
C GLU A 665 5.31 -38.79 15.24
N ASN A 666 4.61 -39.87 14.93
CA ASN A 666 5.04 -40.95 14.03
C ASN A 666 5.16 -40.53 12.54
N ARG A 667 4.99 -39.25 12.22
CA ARG A 667 5.23 -38.68 10.89
C ARG A 667 6.51 -37.87 10.80
N LEU A 668 7.25 -37.69 11.90
CA LEU A 668 8.49 -36.93 11.94
C LEU A 668 9.70 -37.85 12.11
N TYR A 669 10.63 -37.79 11.16
CA TYR A 669 11.87 -38.56 11.17
C TYR A 669 13.08 -37.64 10.95
N LYS A 670 14.24 -38.03 11.48
CA LYS A 670 15.48 -37.26 11.29
C LYS A 670 16.16 -37.62 9.99
N ASN A 671 16.08 -38.90 9.61
CA ASN A 671 16.70 -39.44 8.40
C ASN A 671 15.73 -40.37 7.66
N PHE A 672 15.94 -40.53 6.34
CA PHE A 672 15.11 -41.44 5.52
C PHE A 672 15.28 -42.91 5.93
N ASP A 673 16.47 -43.28 6.41
CA ASP A 673 16.79 -44.66 6.81
C ASP A 673 16.09 -45.08 8.13
N GLU A 674 15.58 -44.10 8.89
CA GLU A 674 14.85 -44.33 10.14
C GLU A 674 13.34 -44.50 9.91
N ILE A 675 12.86 -44.36 8.67
CA ILE A 675 11.44 -44.41 8.36
C ILE A 675 10.91 -45.83 8.54
N ASP A 676 9.88 -45.95 9.38
CA ASP A 676 9.08 -47.15 9.47
C ASP A 676 7.99 -47.13 8.38
N TYR A 677 8.22 -47.88 7.31
CA TYR A 677 7.32 -47.96 6.16
C TYR A 677 5.92 -48.47 6.53
N GLU A 678 5.81 -49.38 7.50
CA GLU A 678 4.52 -49.95 7.90
C GLU A 678 3.68 -48.92 8.65
N ILE A 679 4.32 -48.07 9.46
CA ILE A 679 3.66 -46.92 10.09
C ILE A 679 3.25 -45.89 9.05
N ILE A 680 4.10 -45.59 8.06
CA ILE A 680 3.78 -44.60 7.04
C ILE A 680 2.62 -45.03 6.14
N LYS A 681 2.53 -46.32 5.80
CA LYS A 681 1.42 -46.92 5.05
C LYS A 681 0.07 -46.85 5.77
N GLN A 682 0.07 -46.83 7.11
CA GLN A 682 -1.18 -46.66 7.87
C GLN A 682 -1.77 -45.28 7.57
N LYS A 683 -3.07 -45.20 7.27
CA LYS A 683 -3.72 -43.91 7.00
C LYS A 683 -3.81 -43.08 8.28
N ILE A 684 -3.37 -41.83 8.22
CA ILE A 684 -3.62 -40.85 9.29
C ILE A 684 -5.12 -40.74 9.57
N ASN A 685 -5.52 -40.87 10.84
CA ASN A 685 -6.91 -40.65 11.28
C ASN A 685 -7.21 -39.14 11.33
N TYR A 686 -7.59 -38.58 10.18
CA TYR A 686 -7.88 -37.16 10.05
C TYR A 686 -9.13 -36.70 10.77
N GLU A 687 -10.05 -37.60 11.13
CA GLU A 687 -11.18 -37.24 11.98
C GLU A 687 -10.71 -36.78 13.36
N LYS A 688 -9.81 -37.56 13.99
CA LYS A 688 -9.19 -37.18 15.28
C LYS A 688 -8.30 -35.94 15.17
N VAL A 689 -7.50 -35.86 14.10
CA VAL A 689 -6.59 -34.71 13.88
C VAL A 689 -7.38 -33.43 13.66
N ASN A 690 -8.41 -33.44 12.81
CA ASN A 690 -9.21 -32.25 12.50
C ASN A 690 -10.00 -31.77 13.72
N LYS A 691 -10.52 -32.69 14.54
CA LYS A 691 -11.17 -32.32 15.81
C LYS A 691 -10.22 -31.53 16.73
N LYS A 692 -8.97 -32.00 16.89
CA LYS A 692 -7.95 -31.28 17.67
C LYS A 692 -7.60 -29.93 17.05
N ILE A 693 -7.48 -29.86 15.73
CA ILE A 693 -7.23 -28.59 15.02
C ILE A 693 -8.36 -27.61 15.28
N GLU A 694 -9.62 -28.02 15.21
CA GLU A 694 -10.77 -27.19 15.50
C GLU A 694 -10.74 -26.64 16.94
N GLU A 695 -10.47 -27.49 17.93
CA GLU A 695 -10.33 -27.11 19.34
C GLU A 695 -9.22 -26.07 19.54
N TYR A 696 -8.01 -26.33 19.05
CA TYR A 696 -6.88 -25.40 19.16
C TYR A 696 -7.05 -24.14 18.31
N SER A 697 -7.73 -24.22 17.16
CA SER A 697 -8.02 -23.08 16.28
C SER A 697 -9.02 -22.13 16.95
N LEU A 698 -10.05 -22.68 17.60
CA LEU A 698 -10.99 -21.89 18.39
C LEU A 698 -10.28 -21.18 19.55
N PHE A 699 -9.48 -21.92 20.33
CA PHE A 699 -8.68 -21.34 21.41
C PHE A 699 -7.74 -20.23 20.91
N SER A 700 -7.06 -20.45 19.78
CA SER A 700 -6.13 -19.47 19.20
C SER A 700 -6.85 -18.20 18.72
N LYS A 701 -8.06 -18.33 18.17
CA LYS A 701 -8.90 -17.18 17.77
C LYS A 701 -9.40 -16.40 18.98
N GLU A 702 -9.90 -17.09 20.01
CA GLU A 702 -10.32 -16.46 21.26
C GLU A 702 -9.16 -15.72 21.92
N TRP A 703 -7.98 -16.34 21.96
CA TRP A 703 -6.76 -15.71 22.44
C TRP A 703 -6.44 -14.42 21.66
N LEU A 704 -6.51 -14.45 20.32
CA LEU A 704 -6.22 -13.29 19.48
C LEU A 704 -7.23 -12.16 19.70
N VAL A 705 -8.53 -12.47 19.82
CA VAL A 705 -9.58 -11.49 20.14
C VAL A 705 -9.32 -10.84 21.50
N ASN A 706 -8.99 -11.63 22.51
CA ASN A 706 -8.65 -11.12 23.84
C ASN A 706 -7.41 -10.23 23.81
N ALA A 707 -6.38 -10.62 23.04
CA ALA A 707 -5.17 -9.82 22.87
C ALA A 707 -5.46 -8.48 22.18
N LEU A 708 -6.28 -8.47 21.12
CA LEU A 708 -6.65 -7.28 20.37
C LEU A 708 -7.55 -6.30 21.14
N ASN A 709 -8.39 -6.82 22.04
CA ASN A 709 -9.29 -6.02 22.88
C ASN A 709 -8.65 -5.52 24.18
N LYS A 710 -7.36 -5.82 24.40
CA LYS A 710 -6.66 -5.43 25.62
C LYS A 710 -6.54 -3.91 25.73
N ASN A 711 -7.00 -3.37 26.85
CA ASN A 711 -6.84 -1.95 27.18
C ASN A 711 -5.47 -1.71 27.83
N ILE A 712 -4.74 -0.71 27.33
CA ILE A 712 -3.43 -0.33 27.87
C ILE A 712 -3.63 0.68 28.99
N THR A 713 -3.20 0.34 30.20
CA THR A 713 -3.33 1.19 31.40
C THR A 713 -2.15 2.15 31.54
N ASP A 714 -2.33 3.21 32.33
CA ASP A 714 -1.26 4.20 32.59
C ASP A 714 -0.01 3.58 33.22
N ASP A 715 -0.15 2.55 34.03
CA ASP A 715 1.00 1.86 34.65
C ASP A 715 1.77 1.02 33.62
N VAL A 716 1.07 0.39 32.67
CA VAL A 716 1.71 -0.28 31.53
C VAL A 716 2.44 0.75 30.66
N ILE A 717 1.84 1.91 30.41
CA ILE A 717 2.47 3.01 29.65
C ILE A 717 3.76 3.47 30.32
N LYS A 718 3.74 3.74 31.64
CA LYS A 718 4.94 4.12 32.41
C LYS A 718 6.03 3.06 32.34
N SER A 719 5.66 1.79 32.47
CA SER A 719 6.59 0.66 32.36
C SER A 719 7.26 0.60 30.98
N LYS A 720 6.48 0.70 29.89
CA LYS A 720 6.99 0.74 28.52
C LYS A 720 7.91 1.93 28.26
N ILE A 721 7.59 3.11 28.80
CA ILE A 721 8.45 4.30 28.70
C ILE A 721 9.82 4.02 29.34
N LYS A 722 9.85 3.42 30.52
CA LYS A 722 11.10 3.03 31.20
C LYS A 722 11.91 2.06 30.35
N ILE A 723 11.30 0.98 29.87
CA ILE A 723 11.94 -0.04 29.03
C ILE A 723 12.53 0.58 27.75
N LYS A 724 11.75 1.42 27.06
CA LYS A 724 12.21 2.12 25.85
C LYS A 724 13.39 3.06 26.11
N ASN A 725 13.41 3.74 27.26
CA ASN A 725 14.56 4.57 27.67
C ASN A 725 15.82 3.73 27.91
N GLU A 726 15.69 2.56 28.54
CA GLU A 726 16.80 1.62 28.72
C GLU A 726 17.35 1.12 27.37
N ILE A 727 16.46 0.69 26.46
CA ILE A 727 16.84 0.29 25.09
C ILE A 727 17.57 1.44 24.39
N ARG A 728 17.04 2.67 24.48
CA ARG A 728 17.64 3.86 23.87
C ARG A 728 19.05 4.12 24.41
N ASN A 729 19.29 3.90 25.70
CA ASN A 729 20.62 4.06 26.30
C ASN A 729 21.60 3.00 25.79
N ILE A 730 21.19 1.73 25.70
CA ILE A 730 22.01 0.65 25.12
C ILE A 730 22.35 0.97 23.65
N ASN A 731 21.37 1.40 22.86
CA ASN A 731 21.58 1.75 21.45
C ASN A 731 22.45 3.00 21.28
N LYS A 732 22.37 4.00 22.18
CA LYS A 732 23.28 5.15 22.19
C LYS A 732 24.73 4.73 22.43
N GLU A 733 24.99 3.82 23.38
CA GLU A 733 26.34 3.29 23.61
C GLU A 733 26.87 2.55 22.38
N TYR A 734 26.02 1.71 21.77
CA TYR A 734 26.37 1.01 20.53
C TYR A 734 26.73 2.00 19.41
N ALA A 735 25.89 3.02 19.18
CA ALA A 735 26.13 4.04 18.17
C ALA A 735 27.44 4.83 18.42
N LYS A 736 27.78 5.14 19.69
CA LYS A 736 29.06 5.78 20.06
C LYS A 736 30.25 4.89 19.69
N LYS A 737 30.19 3.60 20.00
CA LYS A 737 31.27 2.63 19.70
C LYS A 737 31.43 2.40 18.19
N HIS A 738 30.34 2.43 17.44
CA HIS A 738 30.31 2.17 16.00
C HIS A 738 30.20 3.44 15.16
N ARG A 739 30.53 4.61 15.74
CA ARG A 739 30.40 5.93 15.10
C ARG A 739 31.10 5.99 13.74
N PHE A 740 32.23 5.30 13.60
CA PHE A 740 32.94 5.17 12.32
C PHE A 740 32.18 4.29 11.31
N LYS A 741 31.60 3.16 11.72
CA LYS A 741 30.76 2.30 10.85
C LYS A 741 29.50 3.05 10.37
N TYR A 742 28.84 3.79 11.26
CA TYR A 742 27.69 4.63 10.89
C TYR A 742 28.09 5.81 10.00
N PHE A 743 29.27 6.40 10.23
CA PHE A 743 29.84 7.43 9.36
C PHE A 743 30.22 6.87 7.98
N ILE A 744 30.75 5.65 7.89
CA ILE A 744 31.04 4.95 6.63
C ILE A 744 29.75 4.54 5.91
N LYS A 745 28.71 4.09 6.63
CA LYS A 745 27.37 3.83 6.05
C LYS A 745 26.76 5.13 5.51
N TYR A 746 26.87 6.23 6.26
CA TYR A 746 26.46 7.56 5.78
C TYR A 746 27.29 8.02 4.56
N LEU A 747 28.61 7.77 4.55
CA LEU A 747 29.48 8.03 3.42
C LEU A 747 29.20 7.12 2.23
N SER A 748 28.76 5.87 2.42
CA SER A 748 28.39 4.96 1.33
C SER A 748 27.03 5.30 0.74
N TYR A 749 26.07 5.73 1.57
CA TYR A 749 24.81 6.30 1.11
C TYR A 749 25.03 7.58 0.32
N THR A 750 25.88 8.48 0.83
CA THR A 750 26.20 9.74 0.14
C THR A 750 27.12 9.52 -1.06
N SER A 751 28.02 8.53 -1.05
CA SER A 751 28.90 8.20 -2.18
C SER A 751 28.19 7.44 -3.30
N LYS A 752 27.23 6.55 -3.01
CA LYS A 752 26.34 5.95 -4.02
C LYS A 752 25.43 7.00 -4.65
N TYR A 753 24.93 7.95 -3.86
CA TYR A 753 24.24 9.13 -4.37
C TYR A 753 25.15 9.99 -5.26
N LEU A 754 26.43 10.16 -4.88
CA LEU A 754 27.42 10.91 -5.68
C LEU A 754 27.92 10.15 -6.91
N LEU A 755 27.97 8.82 -6.90
CA LEU A 755 28.36 7.97 -8.04
C LEU A 755 27.28 7.95 -9.13
N SER A 756 26.00 8.07 -8.75
CA SER A 756 24.91 8.31 -9.71
C SER A 756 24.98 9.70 -10.35
N VAL A 757 25.74 10.63 -9.76
CA VAL A 757 25.89 12.02 -10.21
C VAL A 757 27.27 12.27 -10.87
N SER A 758 28.23 11.35 -10.79
CA SER A 758 29.59 11.56 -11.28
C SER A 758 29.83 11.06 -12.72
N LYS A 759 28.87 11.25 -13.62
CA LYS A 759 29.15 11.34 -15.07
C LYS A 759 29.31 12.78 -15.57
N LYS A 760 29.18 13.82 -14.72
CA LYS A 760 29.56 15.21 -15.10
C LYS A 760 30.28 15.96 -13.98
N GLN A 761 31.45 16.46 -14.36
CA GLN A 761 32.56 16.94 -13.55
C GLN A 761 32.43 18.43 -13.14
N LYS A 762 33.26 18.84 -12.16
CA LYS A 762 33.73 20.22 -11.84
C LYS A 762 32.88 21.16 -10.95
N GLN A 763 32.47 20.72 -9.76
CA GLN A 763 32.20 21.63 -8.61
C GLN A 763 32.77 21.14 -7.26
N HIS A 764 33.85 20.35 -7.29
CA HIS A 764 34.28 19.56 -6.12
C HIS A 764 35.19 20.31 -5.09
N ASN A 765 35.68 21.52 -5.37
CA ASN A 765 36.64 22.20 -4.46
C ASN A 765 36.02 23.25 -3.52
N LYS A 766 34.77 23.67 -3.72
CA LYS A 766 34.09 24.61 -2.82
C LYS A 766 33.39 23.90 -1.64
N PHE A 767 32.87 22.70 -1.89
CA PHE A 767 32.11 21.91 -0.89
C PHE A 767 33.00 21.31 0.22
N LYS A 768 34.25 20.94 -0.08
CA LYS A 768 35.22 20.47 0.94
C LYS A 768 35.59 21.55 1.96
N LYS A 769 35.66 22.83 1.54
CA LYS A 769 35.95 23.97 2.44
C LYS A 769 34.77 24.28 3.37
N ASP A 770 33.54 24.12 2.90
CA ASP A 770 32.34 24.34 3.70
C ASP A 770 32.07 23.18 4.69
N LEU A 771 32.41 21.94 4.33
CA LEU A 771 32.35 20.80 5.25
C LEU A 771 33.35 20.92 6.42
N PHE A 772 34.54 21.47 6.17
CA PHE A 772 35.53 21.72 7.23
C PHE A 772 35.05 22.78 8.24
N LYS A 773 34.33 23.80 7.76
CA LYS A 773 33.70 24.82 8.63
C LYS A 773 32.52 24.28 9.45
N LEU A 774 31.71 23.38 8.89
CA LEU A 774 30.62 22.70 9.61
C LEU A 774 31.14 21.75 10.69
N ARG A 775 32.26 21.05 10.45
CA ARG A 775 32.94 20.21 11.44
C ARG A 775 33.41 21.01 12.67
N HIS A 776 33.91 22.23 12.46
CA HIS A 776 34.35 23.10 13.57
C HIS A 776 33.18 23.68 14.38
N LYS A 777 32.05 24.01 13.73
CA LYS A 777 30.84 24.48 14.44
C LYS A 777 30.18 23.40 15.27
N HIS A 778 30.23 22.14 14.83
CA HIS A 778 29.60 21.01 15.52
C HIS A 778 30.41 20.47 16.71
N LEU A 779 31.74 20.72 16.73
CA LEU A 779 32.60 20.38 17.88
C LEU A 779 32.47 21.41 19.02
N LYS A 780 32.22 22.69 18.70
CA LYS A 780 31.95 23.75 19.70
C LYS A 780 30.55 23.69 20.34
N TYR A 781 29.67 22.82 19.86
CA TYR A 781 28.33 22.60 20.41
C TYR A 781 28.27 21.32 21.29
N ILE A 782 29.40 20.60 21.39
CA ILE A 782 29.54 19.33 22.12
C ILE A 782 30.57 19.43 23.26
N GLN A 783 31.49 20.40 23.20
CA GLN A 783 32.10 21.00 24.40
C GLN A 783 31.12 21.99 25.00
#